data_AF-A0A916MDZ9-F1
#
_entry.id   AF-A0A916MDZ9-F1
#
_cell.length_a   1.000
_cell.length_b   1.000
_cell.length_c   1.000
_cell.angle_alpha   90.00
_cell.angle_beta   90.00
_cell.angle_gamma   90.00
#
_symmetry.space_group_name_H-M   'P 1'
#
loop_
_entity.id
_entity.type
_entity.pdbx_description
1 polymer ?
#
loop_
_entity_poly.entity_id
_entity_poly.type
_entity_poly.pdbx_seq_one_letter_code
_entity_poly.pdbx_strand_id
1 'polypeptide(L)'
;MSNVTNMFVHAGLPRALPPGYAAAPIRAEERGAMRLCVVVRTQGVRAGEAPFVALREMLDARVWLGCVVDSGGRVHDWVEVWVQDPTGLTGALAVYREALNNATLDGRWAARCEEIERLDQSGGILGAGGVVRTGLETEHPAPMFIDTKSLMPVAAKDRKTGAAWALCGDDGLLTRKGVAPYGSTLARHLYQPELGEETPFIPTDMADAGALGLGPETSALNAGGGLMMVQRYCPLSLEEFVDAVGGVEGEGGNPDVLLKSISAAATGETLRPGAGWLMLTGGASGMSPSARLVEALHLKLMVLAGAVASVRASVAATQTPMLNLSSKSFRVRVGDGGGALPLFWSARVGLVEPGESVELPIPGTEAKYFVGGRGGSVSIYAPAGLAQVGSGRGWLRLRNVVAEDAGGLVIEGTLSTQDRVVPGKNDLLWLRYNLGPTRIDQYATVDARGSMAPGEVRIRSIPQQFGTDVATRLKGALGVPIPEVNFEILPLLSSPCDLYALGVLATRALLVTKGMPLPVALDELMSLAGKVAGEAAEGEELWVRLERAFANEKRWGEVLGPQVLAATGMSADEALGVIPPRLWTGVIAAIIRCFTGLGPDARCKDYGDAPSGGLHKVFDGLLDDLYALLVACRTLIVSDYRLNSEVRLVVRECMVAAR
;
A
#
# COMPACT_ATOMS: atom_id res chain seq x y z
N MET A 1 -8.34 3.30 22.87
CA MET A 1 -7.87 2.46 21.75
C MET A 1 -6.38 2.67 21.43
N SER A 2 -5.76 3.82 21.73
CA SER A 2 -4.36 4.09 21.38
C SER A 2 -3.30 3.31 22.18
N ASN A 3 -3.43 3.14 23.51
CA ASN A 3 -2.31 2.57 24.30
C ASN A 3 -2.02 1.07 24.13
N VAL A 4 -2.95 0.28 23.58
CA VAL A 4 -2.85 -1.18 23.52
C VAL A 4 -2.34 -1.66 22.17
N THR A 5 -2.82 -1.07 21.08
CA THR A 5 -2.21 -1.22 19.75
C THR A 5 -0.73 -0.85 19.83
N ASN A 6 -0.41 0.21 20.59
CA ASN A 6 0.96 0.63 20.85
C ASN A 6 1.85 -0.43 21.52
N MET A 7 1.32 -1.35 22.34
CA MET A 7 2.11 -2.44 22.95
C MET A 7 2.49 -3.54 21.95
N PHE A 8 1.64 -3.83 20.97
CA PHE A 8 1.89 -4.87 19.96
C PHE A 8 2.45 -4.31 18.64
N VAL A 9 2.42 -2.98 18.49
CA VAL A 9 2.91 -2.25 17.32
C VAL A 9 4.25 -1.55 17.58
N HIS A 10 4.65 -1.27 18.83
CA HIS A 10 5.88 -0.47 19.11
C HIS A 10 6.95 -1.16 19.96
N ALA A 11 6.89 -2.47 20.15
CA ALA A 11 7.97 -3.22 20.77
C ALA A 11 8.06 -4.60 20.16
N GLY A 12 9.28 -5.12 20.01
CA GLY A 12 9.46 -6.49 19.56
C GLY A 12 8.71 -7.43 20.51
N LEU A 13 7.86 -8.25 19.92
CA LEU A 13 6.80 -8.91 20.66
C LEU A 13 7.38 -9.99 21.60
N PRO A 14 6.89 -10.07 22.85
CA PRO A 14 7.46 -10.95 23.85
C PRO A 14 7.26 -12.42 23.47
N ARG A 15 8.23 -13.28 23.81
CA ARG A 15 8.10 -14.74 23.65
C ARG A 15 7.01 -15.36 24.54
N ALA A 16 6.53 -14.60 25.52
CA ALA A 16 5.36 -14.93 26.33
C ALA A 16 4.30 -13.85 26.11
N LEU A 17 3.04 -14.24 25.95
CA LEU A 17 1.96 -13.28 25.76
C LEU A 17 1.80 -12.37 27.00
N PRO A 18 1.57 -11.05 26.82
CA PRO A 18 1.32 -10.16 27.94
C PRO A 18 0.08 -10.58 28.74
N PRO A 19 0.00 -10.22 30.04
CA PRO A 19 -1.21 -10.42 30.83
C PRO A 19 -2.45 -9.82 30.14
N GLY A 20 -3.57 -10.54 30.18
CA GLY A 20 -4.81 -10.15 29.50
C GLY A 20 -4.91 -10.61 28.03
N TYR A 21 -3.92 -11.37 27.54
CA TYR A 21 -3.92 -11.98 26.20
C TYR A 21 -3.68 -13.48 26.28
N ALA A 22 -4.26 -14.21 25.33
CA ALA A 22 -4.01 -15.63 25.15
C ALA A 22 -3.95 -16.00 23.66
N ALA A 23 -3.31 -17.14 23.38
CA ALA A 23 -3.26 -17.74 22.05
C ALA A 23 -4.37 -18.78 21.93
N ALA A 24 -5.30 -18.59 21.00
CA ALA A 24 -6.32 -19.59 20.68
C ALA A 24 -5.98 -20.24 19.32
N PRO A 25 -5.89 -21.58 19.24
CA PRO A 25 -5.56 -22.26 17.99
C PRO A 25 -6.66 -22.05 16.95
N ILE A 26 -6.24 -21.87 15.69
CA ILE A 26 -7.17 -21.61 14.59
C ILE A 26 -7.92 -22.90 14.20
N ARG A 27 -7.28 -24.08 14.30
CA ARG A 27 -7.89 -25.38 13.97
C ARG A 27 -7.86 -26.35 15.15
N ALA A 28 -8.92 -27.14 15.30
CA ALA A 28 -9.04 -28.13 16.39
C ALA A 28 -8.05 -29.31 16.26
N GLU A 29 -7.61 -29.59 15.04
CA GLU A 29 -6.72 -30.71 14.68
C GLU A 29 -5.24 -30.42 15.00
N GLU A 30 -4.90 -29.18 15.35
CA GLU A 30 -3.55 -28.76 15.70
C GLU A 30 -3.16 -29.29 17.10
N ARG A 31 -2.87 -30.59 17.17
CA ARG A 31 -2.26 -31.27 18.33
C ARG A 31 -0.74 -31.44 18.19
N GLY A 32 -0.15 -30.82 17.17
CA GLY A 32 1.28 -30.84 16.92
C GLY A 32 2.09 -30.09 17.99
N ALA A 33 3.41 -30.26 17.94
CA ALA A 33 4.33 -29.56 18.84
C ALA A 33 4.29 -28.03 18.69
N MET A 34 3.89 -27.55 17.50
CA MET A 34 3.67 -26.14 17.15
C MET A 34 2.24 -25.97 16.64
N ARG A 35 1.61 -24.85 17.00
CA ARG A 35 0.22 -24.52 16.65
C ARG A 35 0.14 -23.10 16.15
N LEU A 36 -0.68 -22.88 15.13
CA LEU A 36 -1.00 -21.57 14.61
C LEU A 36 -2.21 -21.02 15.37
N CYS A 37 -2.00 -19.88 16.04
CA CYS A 37 -2.99 -19.29 16.92
C CYS A 37 -3.32 -17.86 16.50
N VAL A 38 -4.55 -17.45 16.79
CA VAL A 38 -4.95 -16.04 16.82
C VAL A 38 -4.79 -15.50 18.25
N VAL A 39 -4.44 -14.22 18.38
CA VAL A 39 -4.31 -13.57 19.68
C VAL A 39 -5.66 -13.03 20.13
N VAL A 40 -6.09 -13.48 21.32
CA VAL A 40 -7.39 -13.18 21.92
C VAL A 40 -7.19 -12.36 23.20
N ARG A 41 -7.94 -11.27 23.34
CA ARG A 41 -8.05 -10.50 24.57
C ARG A 41 -8.91 -11.27 25.57
N THR A 42 -8.34 -11.61 26.72
CA THR A 42 -9.04 -12.31 27.81
C THR A 42 -9.59 -11.37 28.87
N GLN A 43 -9.22 -10.09 28.81
CA GLN A 43 -9.66 -9.06 29.75
C GLN A 43 -10.03 -7.77 29.01
N GLY A 44 -11.00 -7.02 29.55
CA GLY A 44 -11.33 -5.68 29.07
C GLY A 44 -12.02 -5.60 27.70
N VAL A 45 -12.55 -6.71 27.18
CA VAL A 45 -13.37 -6.72 25.96
C VAL A 45 -14.70 -6.02 26.26
N ARG A 46 -15.00 -4.95 25.52
CA ARG A 46 -16.30 -4.26 25.64
C ARG A 46 -17.38 -5.07 24.94
N ALA A 47 -18.62 -4.98 25.43
CA ALA A 47 -19.76 -5.58 24.75
C ALA A 47 -19.84 -5.09 23.29
N GLY A 48 -19.84 -6.02 22.33
CA GLY A 48 -19.87 -5.74 20.90
C GLY A 48 -18.51 -5.57 20.21
N GLU A 49 -17.39 -5.60 20.93
CA GLU A 49 -16.05 -5.60 20.34
C GLU A 49 -15.57 -7.04 20.08
N ALA A 50 -15.01 -7.31 18.90
CA ALA A 50 -14.37 -8.59 18.65
C ALA A 50 -13.17 -8.77 19.61
N PRO A 51 -13.00 -9.96 20.23
CA PRO A 51 -11.92 -10.18 21.21
C PRO A 51 -10.55 -10.30 20.54
N PHE A 52 -10.48 -10.36 19.22
CA PHE A 52 -9.24 -10.47 18.45
C PHE A 52 -8.51 -9.13 18.34
N VAL A 53 -7.19 -9.17 18.26
CA VAL A 53 -6.37 -7.97 18.05
C VAL A 53 -6.35 -7.63 16.56
N ALA A 54 -7.20 -6.70 16.13
CA ALA A 54 -7.21 -6.18 14.76
C ALA A 54 -5.92 -5.39 14.48
N LEU A 55 -5.20 -5.77 13.42
CA LEU A 55 -4.06 -5.03 12.90
C LEU A 55 -4.50 -4.03 11.84
N ARG A 56 -5.32 -4.46 10.88
CA ARG A 56 -5.80 -3.65 9.75
C ARG A 56 -7.17 -4.11 9.26
N GLU A 57 -7.94 -3.17 8.73
CA GLU A 57 -9.16 -3.39 7.96
C GLU A 57 -8.97 -2.84 6.55
N MET A 58 -9.13 -3.72 5.56
CA MET A 58 -9.02 -3.43 4.13
C MET A 58 -10.40 -3.52 3.49
N LEU A 59 -10.47 -3.16 2.20
CA LEU A 59 -11.72 -3.28 1.45
C LEU A 59 -12.19 -4.74 1.28
N ASP A 60 -11.25 -5.66 1.08
CA ASP A 60 -11.49 -7.08 0.77
C ASP A 60 -10.93 -8.05 1.83
N ALA A 61 -10.41 -7.54 2.95
CA ALA A 61 -9.76 -8.37 3.96
C ALA A 61 -9.76 -7.74 5.36
N ARG A 62 -9.77 -8.59 6.39
CA ARG A 62 -9.41 -8.23 7.77
C ARG A 62 -8.11 -8.90 8.16
N VAL A 63 -7.26 -8.19 8.88
CA VAL A 63 -5.97 -8.71 9.34
C VAL A 63 -5.92 -8.72 10.85
N TRP A 64 -5.73 -9.90 11.42
CA TRP A 64 -5.62 -10.14 12.85
C TRP A 64 -4.18 -10.45 13.24
N LEU A 65 -3.81 -10.13 14.48
CA LEU A 65 -2.55 -10.60 15.06
C LEU A 65 -2.66 -12.08 15.42
N GLY A 66 -1.74 -12.87 14.92
CA GLY A 66 -1.57 -14.28 15.26
C GLY A 66 -0.17 -14.58 15.76
N CYS A 67 0.04 -15.81 16.18
CA CYS A 67 1.33 -16.32 16.63
C CYS A 67 1.45 -17.82 16.39
N VAL A 68 2.69 -18.30 16.26
CA VAL A 68 3.01 -19.72 16.30
C VAL A 68 3.49 -20.05 17.71
N VAL A 69 2.78 -20.93 18.40
CA VAL A 69 3.08 -21.32 19.78
C VAL A 69 3.42 -22.79 19.90
N ASP A 70 4.30 -23.12 20.83
CA ASP A 70 4.54 -24.52 21.18
C ASP A 70 3.47 -25.10 22.13
N SER A 71 3.63 -26.37 22.48
CA SER A 71 2.79 -27.04 23.48
C SER A 71 2.87 -26.40 24.88
N GLY A 72 3.96 -25.68 25.18
CA GLY A 72 4.14 -24.93 26.42
C GLY A 72 3.51 -23.53 26.41
N GLY A 73 2.92 -23.12 25.29
CA GLY A 73 2.33 -21.78 25.12
C GLY A 73 3.35 -20.68 24.88
N ARG A 74 4.62 -21.02 24.60
CA ARG A 74 5.64 -20.05 24.24
C ARG A 74 5.48 -19.66 22.78
N VAL A 75 5.51 -18.36 22.52
CA VAL A 75 5.50 -17.81 21.16
C VAL A 75 6.88 -17.95 20.52
N HIS A 76 6.92 -18.59 19.37
CA HIS A 76 8.13 -18.76 18.55
C HIS A 76 8.18 -17.75 17.42
N ASP A 77 7.04 -17.47 16.79
CA ASP A 77 6.94 -16.50 15.70
C ASP A 77 5.62 -15.74 15.79
N TRP A 78 5.64 -14.50 15.32
CA TRP A 78 4.47 -13.65 15.23
C TRP A 78 4.03 -13.54 13.79
N VAL A 79 2.72 -13.66 13.56
CA VAL A 79 2.16 -13.72 12.22
C VAL A 79 0.97 -12.80 12.10
N GLU A 80 0.66 -12.42 10.87
CA GLU A 80 -0.59 -11.80 10.50
C GLU A 80 -1.51 -12.85 9.91
N VAL A 81 -2.74 -12.92 10.43
CA VAL A 81 -3.78 -13.81 9.93
C VAL A 81 -4.76 -12.96 9.12
N TRP A 82 -4.68 -13.10 7.81
CA TRP A 82 -5.53 -12.41 6.85
C TRP A 82 -6.75 -13.26 6.56
N VAL A 83 -7.92 -12.64 6.58
CA VAL A 83 -9.21 -13.26 6.28
C VAL A 83 -9.87 -12.45 5.18
N GLN A 84 -10.16 -13.09 4.05
CA GLN A 84 -10.86 -12.46 2.92
C GLN A 84 -12.29 -12.12 3.33
N ASP A 85 -12.64 -10.84 3.28
CA ASP A 85 -13.93 -10.32 3.74
C ASP A 85 -14.38 -9.14 2.86
N PRO A 86 -15.45 -9.29 2.05
CA PRO A 86 -15.91 -8.24 1.16
C PRO A 86 -16.74 -7.16 1.86
N THR A 87 -17.04 -7.27 3.17
CA THR A 87 -17.91 -6.31 3.86
C THR A 87 -17.38 -4.87 3.82
N GLY A 88 -16.05 -4.71 3.75
CA GLY A 88 -15.37 -3.41 3.58
C GLY A 88 -15.70 -2.71 2.26
N LEU A 89 -16.12 -3.45 1.22
CA LEU A 89 -16.50 -2.89 -0.08
C LEU A 89 -17.76 -2.02 0.00
N THR A 90 -18.58 -2.12 1.05
CA THR A 90 -19.81 -1.33 1.20
C THR A 90 -19.55 0.18 1.12
N GLY A 91 -18.39 0.63 1.60
CA GLY A 91 -17.96 2.03 1.55
C GLY A 91 -17.17 2.43 0.29
N ALA A 92 -16.93 1.52 -0.64
CA ALA A 92 -16.19 1.79 -1.88
C ALA A 92 -17.05 2.51 -2.93
N LEU A 93 -16.39 3.12 -3.92
CA LEU A 93 -17.07 3.75 -5.06
C LEU A 93 -17.94 2.75 -5.82
N ALA A 94 -19.07 3.21 -6.38
CA ALA A 94 -19.97 2.34 -7.14
C ALA A 94 -19.25 1.68 -8.34
N VAL A 95 -18.46 2.46 -9.09
CA VAL A 95 -17.59 1.99 -10.19
C VAL A 95 -16.75 0.79 -9.75
N TYR A 96 -16.15 0.92 -8.57
CA TYR A 96 -15.21 -0.04 -8.04
C TYR A 96 -15.90 -1.35 -7.65
N ARG A 97 -17.08 -1.25 -7.01
CA ARG A 97 -17.88 -2.43 -6.66
C ARG A 97 -18.40 -3.17 -7.88
N GLU A 98 -18.85 -2.45 -8.91
CA GLU A 98 -19.39 -3.06 -10.14
C GLU A 98 -18.31 -3.81 -10.94
N ALA A 99 -17.03 -3.44 -10.78
CA ALA A 99 -15.91 -4.14 -11.40
C ALA A 99 -15.46 -5.40 -10.62
N LEU A 100 -16.03 -5.66 -9.45
CA LEU A 100 -15.65 -6.78 -8.58
C LEU A 100 -16.77 -7.82 -8.45
N ASN A 101 -16.34 -9.08 -8.37
CA ASN A 101 -17.14 -10.24 -8.01
C ASN A 101 -16.26 -11.22 -7.21
N ASN A 102 -16.85 -12.26 -6.63
CA ASN A 102 -16.07 -13.18 -5.81
C ASN A 102 -14.98 -13.92 -6.59
N ALA A 103 -15.21 -14.26 -7.87
CA ALA A 103 -14.16 -14.89 -8.69
C ALA A 103 -12.94 -13.98 -8.88
N THR A 104 -13.17 -12.69 -9.13
CA THR A 104 -12.11 -11.67 -9.21
C THR A 104 -11.40 -11.50 -7.85
N LEU A 105 -12.14 -11.51 -6.73
CA LEU A 105 -11.56 -11.41 -5.39
C LEU A 105 -10.70 -12.64 -5.04
N ASP A 106 -11.14 -13.85 -5.38
CA ASP A 106 -10.38 -15.09 -5.18
C ASP A 106 -9.13 -15.13 -6.07
N GLY A 107 -9.25 -14.71 -7.33
CA GLY A 107 -8.10 -14.58 -8.23
C GLY A 107 -7.06 -13.58 -7.73
N ARG A 108 -7.50 -12.41 -7.22
CA ARG A 108 -6.61 -11.42 -6.57
C ARG A 108 -5.95 -11.98 -5.31
N TRP A 109 -6.67 -12.76 -4.53
CA TRP A 109 -6.14 -13.41 -3.34
C TRP A 109 -5.02 -14.40 -3.68
N ALA A 110 -5.28 -15.31 -4.62
CA ALA A 110 -4.31 -16.29 -5.08
C ALA A 110 -3.04 -15.62 -5.64
N ALA A 111 -3.21 -14.63 -6.52
CA ALA A 111 -2.09 -13.86 -7.08
C ALA A 111 -1.25 -13.17 -5.99
N ARG A 112 -1.89 -12.66 -4.93
CA ARG A 112 -1.21 -12.07 -3.78
C ARG A 112 -0.39 -13.09 -2.99
N CYS A 113 -0.94 -14.28 -2.74
CA CYS A 113 -0.21 -15.35 -2.08
C CYS A 113 1.06 -15.74 -2.87
N GLU A 114 0.93 -15.94 -4.19
CA GLU A 114 2.06 -16.24 -5.07
C GLU A 114 3.11 -15.11 -5.09
N GLU A 115 2.65 -13.86 -5.06
CA GLU A 115 3.52 -12.68 -5.05
C GLU A 115 4.41 -12.64 -3.81
N ILE A 116 3.81 -12.81 -2.62
CA ILE A 116 4.52 -12.76 -1.34
C ILE A 116 5.57 -13.88 -1.28
N GLU A 117 5.23 -15.08 -1.78
CA GLU A 117 6.20 -16.18 -1.83
C GLU A 117 7.35 -15.92 -2.79
N ARG A 118 7.05 -15.42 -3.99
CA ARG A 118 8.09 -15.09 -4.98
C ARG A 118 9.04 -14.03 -4.45
N LEU A 119 8.52 -13.04 -3.72
CA LEU A 119 9.36 -12.03 -3.06
C LEU A 119 10.27 -12.64 -2.00
N ASP A 120 9.77 -13.58 -1.20
CA ASP A 120 10.57 -14.28 -0.18
C ASP A 120 11.65 -15.17 -0.80
N GLN A 121 11.33 -15.92 -1.86
CA GLN A 121 12.26 -16.80 -2.57
C GLN A 121 13.39 -16.06 -3.30
N SER A 122 13.20 -14.78 -3.61
CA SER A 122 14.22 -13.98 -4.30
C SER A 122 15.51 -13.78 -3.48
N GLY A 123 15.51 -14.17 -2.19
CA GLY A 123 16.71 -14.20 -1.33
C GLY A 123 17.34 -12.83 -1.09
N GLY A 124 16.70 -11.76 -1.54
CA GLY A 124 17.21 -10.40 -1.54
C GLY A 124 16.89 -9.63 -0.25
N ILE A 125 17.01 -8.29 -0.35
CA ILE A 125 16.55 -7.34 0.68
C ILE A 125 15.01 -7.22 0.66
N LEU A 126 14.35 -7.95 -0.23
CA LEU A 126 12.90 -7.92 -0.46
C LEU A 126 12.23 -9.09 0.26
N GLY A 127 11.04 -8.85 0.80
CA GLY A 127 10.20 -9.88 1.42
C GLY A 127 10.07 -9.74 2.94
N ALA A 128 8.83 -9.87 3.40
CA ALA A 128 8.45 -9.83 4.82
C ALA A 128 8.65 -11.17 5.55
N GLY A 129 9.00 -12.25 4.85
CA GLY A 129 9.14 -13.60 5.42
C GLY A 129 8.13 -14.64 4.91
N GLY A 130 7.61 -14.47 3.69
CA GLY A 130 6.77 -15.45 2.98
C GLY A 130 5.36 -15.66 3.56
N VAL A 131 4.56 -16.48 2.89
CA VAL A 131 3.29 -17.00 3.46
C VAL A 131 3.55 -18.37 4.10
N VAL A 132 2.94 -18.58 5.26
CA VAL A 132 2.88 -19.87 5.94
C VAL A 132 1.77 -20.68 5.27
N ARG A 133 2.14 -21.76 4.57
CA ARG A 133 1.21 -22.63 3.85
C ARG A 133 0.31 -23.39 4.82
N THR A 134 -1.01 -23.19 4.69
CA THR A 134 -2.02 -23.83 5.56
C THR A 134 -3.09 -24.60 4.78
N GLY A 135 -3.13 -24.42 3.44
CA GLY A 135 -4.19 -24.88 2.55
C GLY A 135 -5.38 -23.92 2.50
N LEU A 136 -5.52 -23.02 3.47
CA LEU A 136 -6.61 -22.04 3.55
C LEU A 136 -6.48 -20.92 2.51
N GLU A 137 -5.30 -20.80 1.90
CA GLU A 137 -5.04 -19.81 0.88
C GLU A 137 -5.59 -20.18 -0.50
N THR A 138 -5.90 -21.47 -0.71
CA THR A 138 -6.46 -22.00 -1.97
C THR A 138 -7.85 -22.59 -1.81
N GLU A 139 -8.19 -23.09 -0.62
CA GLU A 139 -9.48 -23.71 -0.35
C GLU A 139 -10.25 -22.91 0.72
N HIS A 140 -11.51 -22.57 0.42
CA HIS A 140 -12.39 -21.87 1.35
C HIS A 140 -12.64 -22.73 2.60
N PRO A 141 -12.26 -22.28 3.81
CA PRO A 141 -12.53 -23.02 5.03
C PRO A 141 -14.02 -23.02 5.38
N ALA A 142 -14.42 -24.00 6.19
CA ALA A 142 -15.67 -23.90 6.95
C ALA A 142 -15.64 -22.65 7.85
N PRO A 143 -16.80 -22.02 8.14
CA PRO A 143 -16.87 -20.88 9.04
C PRO A 143 -16.14 -21.11 10.36
N MET A 144 -15.23 -20.20 10.70
CA MET A 144 -14.30 -20.38 11.82
C MET A 144 -14.65 -19.47 12.99
N PHE A 145 -14.77 -20.11 14.16
CA PHE A 145 -15.21 -19.48 15.40
C PHE A 145 -14.32 -19.91 16.55
N ILE A 146 -14.08 -19.01 17.50
CA ILE A 146 -13.33 -19.27 18.73
C ILE A 146 -14.25 -19.05 19.93
N ASP A 147 -14.31 -20.04 20.82
CA ASP A 147 -14.91 -19.87 22.15
C ASP A 147 -13.94 -19.04 23.01
N THR A 148 -14.39 -17.87 23.43
CA THR A 148 -13.54 -16.90 24.15
C THR A 148 -13.22 -17.33 25.58
N LYS A 149 -13.99 -18.27 26.14
CA LYS A 149 -13.81 -18.81 27.48
C LYS A 149 -12.89 -20.02 27.49
N SER A 150 -13.12 -20.97 26.58
CA SER A 150 -12.27 -22.16 26.48
C SER A 150 -11.00 -21.92 25.66
N LEU A 151 -10.97 -20.83 24.87
CA LEU A 151 -9.89 -20.48 23.94
C LEU A 151 -9.64 -21.59 22.91
N MET A 152 -10.70 -22.27 22.50
CA MET A 152 -10.66 -23.36 21.53
C MET A 152 -11.55 -23.05 20.33
N PRO A 153 -11.17 -23.56 19.13
CA PRO A 153 -11.98 -23.43 17.95
C PRO A 153 -13.26 -24.26 18.09
N VAL A 154 -14.37 -23.68 17.65
CA VAL A 154 -15.71 -24.28 17.66
C VAL A 154 -16.15 -24.51 16.21
N ALA A 155 -16.57 -25.73 15.89
CA ALA A 155 -17.10 -26.04 14.58
C ALA A 155 -18.49 -25.40 14.38
N ALA A 156 -18.68 -24.67 13.29
CA ALA A 156 -19.99 -24.18 12.89
C ALA A 156 -20.87 -25.33 12.39
N LYS A 157 -21.69 -25.89 13.29
CA LYS A 157 -22.64 -26.96 12.99
C LYS A 157 -24.04 -26.56 13.41
N ASP A 158 -25.01 -26.87 12.57
CA ASP A 158 -26.42 -26.63 12.89
C ASP A 158 -26.87 -27.49 14.07
N ARG A 159 -27.57 -26.87 15.02
CA ARG A 159 -27.97 -27.53 16.27
C ARG A 159 -29.04 -28.61 16.07
N LYS A 160 -29.87 -28.49 15.03
CA LYS A 160 -30.96 -29.43 14.73
C LYS A 160 -30.47 -30.60 13.89
N THR A 161 -29.72 -30.33 12.84
CA THR A 161 -29.29 -31.36 11.87
C THR A 161 -27.92 -31.94 12.19
N GLY A 162 -27.07 -31.21 12.91
CA GLY A 162 -25.67 -31.58 13.17
C GLY A 162 -24.76 -31.43 11.94
N ALA A 163 -25.30 -30.98 10.80
CA ALA A 163 -24.57 -30.76 9.56
C ALA A 163 -23.61 -29.56 9.68
N ALA A 164 -22.50 -29.60 8.95
CA ALA A 164 -21.52 -28.53 8.98
C ALA A 164 -21.92 -27.43 8.00
N TRP A 165 -21.66 -26.18 8.39
CA TRP A 165 -21.80 -25.05 7.48
C TRP A 165 -20.54 -24.90 6.61
N ALA A 166 -20.74 -24.50 5.36
CA ALA A 166 -19.68 -24.19 4.40
C ALA A 166 -20.10 -23.02 3.49
N LEU A 167 -19.14 -22.32 2.90
CA LEU A 167 -19.40 -21.33 1.87
C LEU A 167 -19.83 -22.02 0.56
N CYS A 168 -20.94 -21.58 -0.03
CA CYS A 168 -21.43 -22.13 -1.30
C CYS A 168 -20.76 -21.43 -2.49
N GLY A 169 -19.86 -22.14 -3.17
CA GLY A 169 -19.26 -21.71 -4.45
C GLY A 169 -19.95 -22.27 -5.70
N ASP A 170 -21.04 -23.04 -5.56
CA ASP A 170 -21.77 -23.63 -6.69
C ASP A 170 -22.83 -22.66 -7.23
N ASP A 171 -22.46 -21.90 -8.27
CA ASP A 171 -23.34 -20.96 -8.97
C ASP A 171 -24.62 -21.63 -9.51
N GLY A 172 -24.52 -22.90 -9.91
CA GLY A 172 -25.66 -23.66 -10.43
C GLY A 172 -26.68 -23.95 -9.34
N LEU A 173 -26.23 -24.38 -8.17
CA LEU A 173 -27.09 -24.62 -7.01
C LEU A 173 -27.74 -23.31 -6.53
N LEU A 174 -26.97 -22.23 -6.41
CA LEU A 174 -27.48 -20.91 -6.01
C LEU A 174 -28.56 -20.41 -6.97
N THR A 175 -28.30 -20.49 -8.28
CA THR A 175 -29.26 -20.07 -9.31
C THR A 175 -30.55 -20.89 -9.28
N ARG A 176 -30.47 -22.22 -9.12
CA ARG A 176 -31.66 -23.09 -8.99
C ARG A 176 -32.52 -22.73 -7.78
N LYS A 177 -31.92 -22.17 -6.73
CA LYS A 177 -32.60 -21.74 -5.50
C LYS A 177 -33.02 -20.27 -5.52
N GLY A 178 -32.84 -19.58 -6.65
CA GLY A 178 -33.21 -18.17 -6.80
C GLY A 178 -32.32 -17.21 -6.03
N VAL A 179 -31.13 -17.66 -5.65
CA VAL A 179 -30.12 -16.87 -4.93
C VAL A 179 -29.07 -16.39 -5.93
N ALA A 180 -28.46 -15.23 -5.65
CA ALA A 180 -27.40 -14.68 -6.49
C ALA A 180 -26.20 -15.67 -6.58
N PRO A 181 -25.68 -15.94 -7.79
CA PRO A 181 -24.51 -16.79 -7.98
C PRO A 181 -23.26 -16.17 -7.31
N TYR A 182 -22.39 -17.02 -6.80
CA TYR A 182 -21.16 -16.65 -6.12
C TYR A 182 -20.17 -15.99 -7.09
N GLY A 183 -19.85 -16.63 -8.20
CA GLY A 183 -18.76 -16.24 -9.09
C GLY A 183 -18.96 -14.91 -9.80
N SER A 184 -20.21 -14.54 -10.11
CA SER A 184 -20.54 -13.33 -10.87
C SER A 184 -21.11 -12.19 -10.00
N THR A 185 -21.16 -12.35 -8.68
CA THR A 185 -21.63 -11.29 -7.76
C THR A 185 -20.71 -11.16 -6.55
N LEU A 186 -21.01 -10.20 -5.67
CA LEU A 186 -20.37 -10.08 -4.35
C LEU A 186 -21.17 -10.77 -3.23
N ALA A 187 -22.35 -11.31 -3.55
CA ALA A 187 -23.19 -11.98 -2.56
C ALA A 187 -22.57 -13.34 -2.19
N ARG A 188 -22.49 -13.62 -0.89
CA ARG A 188 -21.94 -14.88 -0.36
C ARG A 188 -22.99 -15.53 0.53
N HIS A 189 -23.12 -16.84 0.42
CA HIS A 189 -24.10 -17.61 1.16
C HIS A 189 -23.47 -18.88 1.75
N LEU A 190 -23.81 -19.16 3.00
CA LEU A 190 -23.50 -20.41 3.66
C LEU A 190 -24.57 -21.45 3.39
N TYR A 191 -24.16 -22.70 3.26
CA TYR A 191 -25.01 -23.87 3.06
C TYR A 191 -24.48 -25.07 3.84
N GLN A 192 -25.27 -26.15 3.89
CA GLN A 192 -24.95 -27.44 4.51
C GLN A 192 -24.75 -28.47 3.41
N PRO A 193 -23.50 -28.79 3.02
CA PRO A 193 -23.22 -29.70 1.92
C PRO A 193 -23.88 -31.07 2.07
N GLU A 194 -24.01 -31.57 3.31
CA GLU A 194 -24.58 -32.88 3.61
C GLU A 194 -26.08 -32.98 3.29
N LEU A 195 -26.79 -31.85 3.19
CA LEU A 195 -28.21 -31.80 2.85
C LEU A 195 -28.48 -31.60 1.34
N GLY A 196 -27.44 -31.32 0.54
CA GLY A 196 -27.57 -31.11 -0.90
C GLY A 196 -28.61 -30.03 -1.24
N GLU A 197 -29.61 -30.38 -2.06
CA GLU A 197 -30.65 -29.41 -2.47
C GLU A 197 -31.61 -29.03 -1.34
N GLU A 198 -31.70 -29.78 -0.25
CA GLU A 198 -32.54 -29.41 0.91
C GLU A 198 -31.86 -28.41 1.85
N THR A 199 -30.66 -27.96 1.50
CA THR A 199 -29.90 -27.02 2.34
C THR A 199 -30.63 -25.67 2.50
N PRO A 200 -30.68 -25.12 3.73
CA PRO A 200 -30.95 -23.71 3.91
C PRO A 200 -29.75 -22.87 3.42
N PHE A 201 -30.03 -21.63 2.99
CA PHE A 201 -29.01 -20.64 2.65
C PHE A 201 -29.06 -19.49 3.66
N ILE A 202 -27.88 -19.11 4.17
CA ILE A 202 -27.72 -17.96 5.07
C ILE A 202 -26.74 -16.98 4.42
N PRO A 203 -27.16 -15.74 4.12
CA PRO A 203 -26.24 -14.68 3.70
C PRO A 203 -25.10 -14.46 4.72
N THR A 204 -23.86 -14.31 4.27
CA THR A 204 -22.70 -14.23 5.19
C THR A 204 -22.70 -12.99 6.08
N ASP A 205 -23.35 -11.91 5.67
CA ASP A 205 -23.55 -10.69 6.47
C ASP A 205 -24.51 -10.91 7.66
N MET A 206 -25.32 -11.97 7.60
CA MET A 206 -26.20 -12.43 8.68
C MET A 206 -25.63 -13.63 9.45
N ALA A 207 -24.46 -14.14 9.07
CA ALA A 207 -23.85 -15.34 9.64
C ALA A 207 -23.12 -15.06 10.96
N ASP A 208 -23.86 -14.73 12.01
CA ASP A 208 -23.32 -14.61 13.37
C ASP A 208 -23.32 -15.96 14.12
N ALA A 209 -22.71 -15.99 15.31
CA ALA A 209 -22.64 -17.18 16.14
C ALA A 209 -24.04 -17.76 16.44
N GLY A 210 -25.04 -16.90 16.71
CA GLY A 210 -26.40 -17.34 17.02
C GLY A 210 -27.11 -17.94 15.81
N ALA A 211 -26.96 -17.32 14.63
CA ALA A 211 -27.52 -17.78 13.36
C ALA A 211 -27.00 -19.17 12.98
N LEU A 212 -25.75 -19.49 13.35
CA LEU A 212 -25.14 -20.80 13.11
C LEU A 212 -25.30 -21.79 14.27
N GLY A 213 -26.09 -21.45 15.30
CA GLY A 213 -26.41 -22.33 16.42
C GLY A 213 -25.32 -22.44 17.50
N LEU A 214 -24.36 -21.50 17.52
CA LEU A 214 -23.27 -21.44 18.48
C LEU A 214 -23.65 -20.63 19.73
N GLY A 215 -22.89 -20.84 20.82
CA GLY A 215 -23.13 -20.17 22.10
C GLY A 215 -22.72 -18.69 22.08
N PRO A 216 -23.25 -17.86 23.00
CA PRO A 216 -22.95 -16.41 23.07
C PRO A 216 -21.49 -16.09 23.39
N GLU A 217 -20.75 -17.03 23.97
CA GLU A 217 -19.31 -16.89 24.25
C GLU A 217 -18.42 -17.13 23.03
N THR A 218 -19.01 -17.21 21.83
CA THR A 218 -18.31 -17.55 20.59
C THR A 218 -18.10 -16.29 19.75
N SER A 219 -16.88 -16.08 19.28
CA SER A 219 -16.52 -14.96 18.40
C SER A 219 -16.07 -15.45 17.04
N ALA A 220 -16.51 -14.76 15.98
CA ALA A 220 -16.22 -15.15 14.61
C ALA A 220 -14.84 -14.64 14.16
N LEU A 221 -13.95 -15.58 13.82
CA LEU A 221 -12.67 -15.26 13.18
C LEU A 221 -12.84 -15.13 11.66
N ASN A 222 -13.60 -16.06 11.08
CA ASN A 222 -13.91 -16.12 9.64
C ASN A 222 -15.32 -16.69 9.44
N ALA A 223 -16.35 -15.90 9.78
CA ALA A 223 -17.75 -16.34 9.74
C ALA A 223 -18.24 -16.69 8.33
N GLY A 224 -17.71 -15.99 7.32
CA GLY A 224 -18.12 -16.17 5.93
C GLY A 224 -17.41 -17.30 5.20
N GLY A 225 -16.43 -17.96 5.82
CA GLY A 225 -15.62 -19.01 5.19
C GLY A 225 -14.78 -18.50 4.00
N GLY A 226 -14.35 -17.23 4.03
CA GLY A 226 -13.49 -16.68 2.98
C GLY A 226 -12.06 -17.25 3.05
N LEU A 227 -11.29 -17.15 1.97
CA LEU A 227 -9.89 -17.57 1.94
C LEU A 227 -9.08 -16.91 3.07
N MET A 228 -8.09 -17.63 3.58
CA MET A 228 -7.19 -17.12 4.62
C MET A 228 -5.74 -17.23 4.20
N MET A 229 -4.93 -16.31 4.68
CA MET A 229 -3.50 -16.25 4.39
C MET A 229 -2.78 -15.89 5.68
N VAL A 230 -1.66 -16.56 5.91
CA VAL A 230 -0.85 -16.33 7.10
C VAL A 230 0.51 -15.87 6.62
N GLN A 231 0.97 -14.72 7.09
CA GLN A 231 2.32 -14.23 6.76
C GLN A 231 3.04 -13.80 8.03
N ARG A 232 4.37 -13.73 8.00
CA ARG A 232 5.14 -13.23 9.13
C ARG A 232 4.81 -11.77 9.44
N TYR A 233 4.71 -11.46 10.73
CA TYR A 233 4.42 -10.12 11.20
C TYR A 233 5.66 -9.22 11.09
N CYS A 234 5.48 -8.05 10.49
CA CYS A 234 6.48 -6.99 10.47
C CYS A 234 6.08 -5.94 11.52
N PRO A 235 6.76 -5.88 12.68
CA PRO A 235 6.25 -5.14 13.83
C PRO A 235 6.31 -3.62 13.65
N LEU A 236 7.33 -3.11 12.98
CA LEU A 236 7.58 -1.67 12.90
C LEU A 236 6.89 -1.07 11.68
N SER A 237 6.27 0.10 11.83
CA SER A 237 5.98 0.93 10.65
C SER A 237 7.28 1.42 10.01
N LEU A 238 7.24 1.73 8.71
CA LEU A 238 8.40 2.33 8.04
C LEU A 238 8.79 3.66 8.70
N GLU A 239 7.82 4.47 9.09
CA GLU A 239 8.06 5.76 9.76
C GLU A 239 8.72 5.57 11.13
N GLU A 240 8.26 4.62 11.94
CA GLU A 240 8.89 4.31 13.23
C GLU A 240 10.34 3.90 13.07
N PHE A 241 10.65 3.05 12.08
CA PHE A 241 12.02 2.62 11.83
C PHE A 241 12.90 3.79 11.39
N VAL A 242 12.41 4.62 10.47
CA VAL A 242 13.11 5.80 9.97
C VAL A 242 13.36 6.81 11.09
N ASP A 243 12.36 7.09 11.92
CA ASP A 243 12.45 8.03 13.04
C ASP A 243 13.44 7.51 14.10
N ALA A 244 13.38 6.21 14.40
CA ALA A 244 14.31 5.56 15.32
C ALA A 244 15.77 5.69 14.85
N VAL A 245 16.04 5.34 13.59
CA VAL A 245 17.37 5.46 12.97
C VAL A 245 17.82 6.93 12.90
N GLY A 246 16.88 7.85 12.61
CA GLY A 246 17.13 9.29 12.60
C GLY A 246 17.28 9.91 14.00
N GLY A 247 16.98 9.19 15.09
CA GLY A 247 16.99 9.75 16.44
C GLY A 247 15.90 10.82 16.66
N VAL A 248 14.80 10.74 15.92
CA VAL A 248 13.64 11.63 16.06
C VAL A 248 12.58 10.92 16.91
N GLU A 249 11.97 11.64 17.85
CA GLU A 249 10.81 11.12 18.59
C GLU A 249 9.59 11.07 17.66
N GLY A 250 9.09 9.86 17.40
CA GLY A 250 7.92 9.60 16.58
C GLY A 250 6.79 8.92 17.37
N GLU A 251 5.84 8.30 16.67
CA GLU A 251 4.74 7.55 17.30
C GLU A 251 5.23 6.40 18.19
N GLY A 252 6.35 5.77 17.80
CA GLY A 252 7.02 4.73 18.58
C GLY A 252 7.70 5.23 19.86
N GLY A 253 7.62 6.53 20.17
CA GLY A 253 8.16 7.14 21.37
C GLY A 253 9.65 7.45 21.26
N ASN A 254 10.39 7.20 22.34
CA ASN A 254 11.81 7.52 22.41
C ASN A 254 12.63 6.57 21.49
N PRO A 255 13.42 7.12 20.54
CA PRO A 255 14.13 6.31 19.54
C PRO A 255 15.14 5.34 20.15
N ASP A 256 15.85 5.73 21.22
CA ASP A 256 16.83 4.86 21.87
C ASP A 256 16.15 3.69 22.61
N VAL A 257 14.98 3.92 23.19
CA VAL A 257 14.17 2.86 23.80
C VAL A 257 13.67 1.90 22.74
N LEU A 258 13.17 2.42 21.61
CA LEU A 258 12.66 1.62 20.51
C LEU A 258 13.78 0.75 19.90
N LEU A 259 14.94 1.32 19.59
CA LEU A 259 16.09 0.57 19.05
C LEU A 259 16.58 -0.53 20.01
N LYS A 260 16.61 -0.25 21.33
CA LYS A 260 16.93 -1.26 22.35
C LYS A 260 15.89 -2.38 22.38
N SER A 261 14.61 -2.07 22.26
CA SER A 261 13.54 -3.06 22.20
C SER A 261 13.60 -3.92 20.94
N ILE A 262 13.87 -3.31 19.77
CA ILE A 262 14.08 -4.03 18.50
C ILE A 262 15.24 -5.01 18.64
N SER A 263 16.35 -4.53 19.20
CA SER A 263 17.52 -5.35 19.48
C SER A 263 17.20 -6.52 20.42
N ALA A 264 16.58 -6.24 21.56
CA ALA A 264 16.27 -7.25 22.56
C ALA A 264 15.37 -8.35 22.01
N ALA A 265 14.43 -8.00 21.12
CA ALA A 265 13.56 -8.96 20.49
C ALA A 265 14.28 -9.83 19.44
N ALA A 266 15.16 -9.22 18.64
CA ALA A 266 15.87 -9.94 17.57
C ALA A 266 16.98 -10.87 18.09
N THR A 267 17.63 -10.54 19.21
CA THR A 267 18.73 -11.35 19.78
C THR A 267 18.33 -12.14 21.03
N GLY A 268 17.20 -11.82 21.65
CA GLY A 268 16.81 -12.38 22.95
C GLY A 268 17.64 -11.85 24.13
N GLU A 269 18.51 -10.87 23.91
CA GLU A 269 19.37 -10.24 24.92
C GLU A 269 19.26 -8.72 24.82
N THR A 270 19.21 -8.01 25.95
CA THR A 270 19.33 -6.55 25.93
C THR A 270 20.75 -6.18 25.52
N LEU A 271 20.96 -5.80 24.26
CA LEU A 271 22.29 -5.43 23.80
C LEU A 271 22.79 -4.15 24.51
N ARG A 272 24.13 -4.01 24.55
CA ARG A 272 24.81 -2.80 25.05
C ARG A 272 24.43 -1.57 24.19
N PRO A 273 24.48 -0.34 24.74
CA PRO A 273 24.32 0.88 23.95
C PRO A 273 25.22 0.89 22.71
N GLY A 274 24.65 1.13 21.53
CA GLY A 274 25.36 1.13 20.24
C GLY A 274 25.41 -0.21 19.48
N ALA A 275 24.92 -1.29 20.08
CA ALA A 275 24.84 -2.57 19.40
C ALA A 275 23.74 -2.59 18.32
N GLY A 276 24.05 -3.17 17.17
CA GLY A 276 23.17 -3.26 15.99
C GLY A 276 23.53 -2.30 14.85
N TRP A 277 24.34 -1.28 15.14
CA TRP A 277 25.00 -0.41 14.16
C TRP A 277 26.31 -1.04 13.66
N LEU A 278 26.67 -0.80 12.39
CA LEU A 278 27.94 -1.23 11.78
C LEU A 278 29.12 -0.43 12.31
N MET A 279 28.96 0.89 12.39
CA MET A 279 30.04 1.80 12.70
C MET A 279 30.29 1.94 14.20
N LEU A 280 30.81 0.86 14.79
CA LEU A 280 31.49 0.90 16.09
C LEU A 280 33.00 1.04 15.91
N THR A 281 33.46 2.12 15.27
CA THR A 281 34.87 2.51 15.33
C THR A 281 35.09 3.43 16.53
N GLY A 282 35.48 2.85 17.68
CA GLY A 282 36.07 3.58 18.80
C GLY A 282 35.54 3.12 20.16
N GLY A 283 36.37 2.41 20.92
CA GLY A 283 36.02 1.96 22.27
C GLY A 283 35.72 3.12 23.25
N ALA A 284 35.06 2.79 24.37
CA ALA A 284 34.80 3.60 25.57
C ALA A 284 34.12 4.99 25.43
N SER A 285 34.23 5.68 24.30
CA SER A 285 33.55 6.94 23.95
C SER A 285 32.60 6.67 22.79
N GLY A 286 31.31 6.99 22.95
CA GLY A 286 30.22 6.61 22.05
C GLY A 286 30.35 6.97 20.56
N MET A 287 29.32 6.58 19.79
CA MET A 287 29.23 6.71 18.34
C MET A 287 29.53 8.14 17.83
N SER A 288 30.47 8.29 16.91
CA SER A 288 30.75 9.60 16.27
C SER A 288 29.50 10.11 15.53
N PRO A 289 29.09 11.39 15.71
CA PRO A 289 27.95 11.97 15.00
C PRO A 289 28.04 11.81 13.47
N SER A 290 29.26 11.90 12.90
CA SER A 290 29.49 11.72 11.46
C SER A 290 29.18 10.29 11.00
N ALA A 291 29.61 9.29 11.78
CA ALA A 291 29.37 7.89 11.45
C ALA A 291 27.87 7.55 11.55
N ARG A 292 27.18 8.09 12.56
CA ARG A 292 25.73 7.96 12.70
C ARG A 292 24.99 8.58 11.51
N LEU A 293 25.43 9.75 11.05
CA LEU A 293 24.82 10.44 9.91
C LEU A 293 24.91 9.61 8.62
N VAL A 294 26.10 9.08 8.30
CA VAL A 294 26.33 8.25 7.11
C VAL A 294 25.54 6.93 7.20
N GLU A 295 25.55 6.28 8.36
CA GLU A 295 24.83 5.02 8.53
C GLU A 295 23.30 5.22 8.49
N ALA A 296 22.78 6.32 9.07
CA ALA A 296 21.37 6.68 8.95
C ALA A 296 20.95 6.91 7.50
N LEU A 297 21.78 7.60 6.69
CA LEU A 297 21.53 7.74 5.25
C LEU A 297 21.44 6.37 4.58
N HIS A 298 22.40 5.48 4.84
CA HIS A 298 22.43 4.16 4.24
C HIS A 298 21.18 3.33 4.55
N LEU A 299 20.82 3.26 5.83
CA LEU A 299 19.68 2.47 6.29
C LEU A 299 18.37 3.03 5.73
N LYS A 300 18.20 4.36 5.69
CA LYS A 300 17.03 5.01 5.10
C LYS A 300 16.92 4.77 3.59
N LEU A 301 18.02 4.91 2.83
CA LEU A 301 18.05 4.58 1.40
C LEU A 301 17.75 3.09 1.16
N MET A 302 18.24 2.21 2.03
CA MET A 302 18.03 0.76 1.90
C MET A 302 16.54 0.40 2.06
N VAL A 303 15.87 0.94 3.09
CA VAL A 303 14.43 0.66 3.27
C VAL A 303 13.59 1.34 2.19
N LEU A 304 13.96 2.53 1.71
CA LEU A 304 13.28 3.14 0.56
C LEU A 304 13.42 2.29 -0.71
N ALA A 305 14.62 1.79 -1.01
CA ALA A 305 14.82 0.88 -2.13
C ALA A 305 13.98 -0.40 -1.99
N GLY A 306 13.88 -0.94 -0.77
CA GLY A 306 13.01 -2.08 -0.46
C GLY A 306 11.52 -1.79 -0.69
N ALA A 307 11.05 -0.61 -0.29
CA ALA A 307 9.68 -0.16 -0.51
C ALA A 307 9.36 -0.03 -2.02
N VAL A 308 10.20 0.70 -2.77
CA VAL A 308 10.03 0.90 -4.22
C VAL A 308 10.07 -0.45 -4.96
N ALA A 309 11.01 -1.33 -4.61
CA ALA A 309 11.14 -2.63 -5.25
C ALA A 309 9.95 -3.55 -4.96
N SER A 310 9.37 -3.48 -3.74
CA SER A 310 8.16 -4.23 -3.40
C SER A 310 6.95 -3.74 -4.21
N VAL A 311 6.76 -2.42 -4.32
CA VAL A 311 5.69 -1.85 -5.18
C VAL A 311 5.87 -2.27 -6.63
N ARG A 312 7.08 -2.12 -7.17
CA ARG A 312 7.39 -2.54 -8.53
C ARG A 312 7.09 -4.02 -8.76
N ALA A 313 7.50 -4.90 -7.85
CA ALA A 313 7.31 -6.34 -7.98
C ALA A 313 5.83 -6.73 -7.94
N SER A 314 5.02 -6.02 -7.16
CA SER A 314 3.56 -6.21 -7.09
C SER A 314 2.88 -5.72 -8.36
N VAL A 315 3.14 -4.48 -8.78
CA VAL A 315 2.60 -3.92 -10.04
C VAL A 315 3.04 -4.75 -11.26
N ALA A 316 4.24 -5.34 -11.23
CA ALA A 316 4.71 -6.22 -12.30
C ALA A 316 3.89 -7.52 -12.37
N ALA A 317 3.50 -8.06 -11.23
CA ALA A 317 2.71 -9.29 -11.14
C ALA A 317 1.24 -9.07 -11.46
N THR A 318 0.64 -8.01 -10.92
CA THR A 318 -0.80 -7.74 -11.09
C THR A 318 -1.11 -6.98 -12.38
N GLN A 319 -0.14 -6.26 -12.94
CA GLN A 319 -0.36 -5.29 -14.02
C GLN A 319 -1.47 -4.28 -13.68
N THR A 320 -1.59 -3.95 -12.39
CA THR A 320 -2.47 -2.91 -11.86
C THR A 320 -1.66 -1.96 -10.97
N PRO A 321 -1.93 -0.65 -11.00
CA PRO A 321 -1.31 0.29 -10.05
C PRO A 321 -1.82 0.03 -8.62
N MET A 322 -1.20 0.61 -7.61
CA MET A 322 -1.66 0.46 -6.24
C MET A 322 -2.80 1.43 -5.92
N LEU A 323 -2.60 2.72 -6.25
CA LEU A 323 -3.53 3.84 -6.03
C LEU A 323 -3.97 4.08 -4.58
N ASN A 324 -3.33 3.41 -3.61
CA ASN A 324 -3.59 3.54 -2.17
C ASN A 324 -2.30 3.63 -1.33
N LEU A 325 -1.14 3.84 -1.96
CA LEU A 325 0.13 3.87 -1.22
C LEU A 325 0.17 5.00 -0.20
N SER A 326 0.62 4.65 1.01
CA SER A 326 0.88 5.58 2.10
C SER A 326 2.02 5.06 2.98
N SER A 327 2.37 5.78 4.05
CA SER A 327 3.33 5.25 5.04
C SER A 327 2.86 3.96 5.73
N LYS A 328 1.54 3.72 5.81
CA LYS A 328 0.96 2.52 6.43
C LYS A 328 1.10 1.27 5.57
N SER A 329 1.33 1.45 4.27
CA SER A 329 1.47 0.34 3.33
C SER A 329 2.76 -0.46 3.53
N PHE A 330 3.73 0.10 4.26
CA PHE A 330 5.03 -0.50 4.49
C PHE A 330 5.28 -0.76 5.98
N ARG A 331 5.79 -1.96 6.26
CA ARG A 331 6.30 -2.34 7.58
C ARG A 331 7.74 -2.81 7.47
N VAL A 332 8.48 -2.72 8.57
CA VAL A 332 9.88 -3.13 8.65
C VAL A 332 10.01 -4.28 9.64
N ARG A 333 10.68 -5.33 9.19
CA ARG A 333 11.19 -6.40 10.06
C ARG A 333 12.70 -6.32 10.07
N VAL A 334 13.27 -6.48 11.26
CA VAL A 334 14.72 -6.61 11.42
C VAL A 334 15.01 -8.09 11.64
N GLY A 335 15.99 -8.63 10.92
CA GLY A 335 16.32 -10.05 10.98
C GLY A 335 16.83 -10.49 12.35
N ASP A 336 16.74 -11.79 12.61
CA ASP A 336 17.31 -12.41 13.80
C ASP A 336 18.82 -12.27 13.69
N GLY A 337 19.45 -11.49 14.56
CA GLY A 337 20.82 -10.97 14.45
C GLY A 337 21.97 -12.00 14.47
N GLY A 338 21.77 -13.22 13.97
CA GLY A 338 22.76 -14.29 13.85
C GLY A 338 23.61 -14.28 12.58
N GLY A 339 23.55 -13.20 11.78
CA GLY A 339 24.30 -13.07 10.53
C GLY A 339 25.62 -12.30 10.63
N ALA A 340 26.43 -12.35 9.57
CA ALA A 340 27.68 -11.58 9.42
C ALA A 340 27.48 -10.05 9.28
N LEU A 341 26.23 -9.57 9.29
CA LEU A 341 25.85 -8.17 9.15
C LEU A 341 25.30 -7.62 10.47
N PRO A 342 25.51 -6.33 10.76
CA PRO A 342 24.88 -5.67 11.90
C PRO A 342 23.36 -5.75 11.84
N LEU A 343 22.74 -5.71 13.01
CA LEU A 343 21.32 -5.96 13.15
C LEU A 343 20.46 -5.08 12.23
N PHE A 344 20.64 -3.75 12.25
CA PHE A 344 19.77 -2.86 11.47
C PHE A 344 19.97 -2.96 9.96
N TRP A 345 21.11 -3.52 9.52
CA TRP A 345 21.40 -3.80 8.11
C TRP A 345 20.66 -5.04 7.59
N SER A 346 20.10 -5.84 8.51
CA SER A 346 19.19 -6.93 8.18
C SER A 346 17.74 -6.49 8.05
N ALA A 347 17.45 -5.17 8.14
CA ALA A 347 16.10 -4.66 7.94
C ALA A 347 15.56 -5.06 6.55
N ARG A 348 14.28 -5.44 6.54
CA ARG A 348 13.51 -5.86 5.38
C ARG A 348 12.19 -5.12 5.39
N VAL A 349 11.80 -4.61 4.22
CA VAL A 349 10.52 -3.94 4.05
C VAL A 349 9.50 -4.94 3.51
N GLY A 350 8.36 -5.00 4.20
CA GLY A 350 7.17 -5.71 3.74
C GLY A 350 6.13 -4.74 3.23
N LEU A 351 5.59 -5.00 2.04
CA LEU A 351 4.36 -4.37 1.56
C LEU A 351 3.18 -5.09 2.25
N VAL A 352 2.57 -4.43 3.23
CA VAL A 352 1.52 -5.02 4.09
C VAL A 352 0.12 -4.52 3.76
N GLU A 353 -0.01 -3.52 2.89
CA GLU A 353 -1.27 -3.13 2.26
C GLU A 353 -1.12 -3.34 0.76
N PRO A 354 -1.90 -4.27 0.18
CA PRO A 354 -1.85 -4.55 -1.25
C PRO A 354 -2.51 -3.41 -2.04
N GLY A 355 -2.25 -3.38 -3.34
CA GLY A 355 -2.92 -2.45 -4.25
C GLY A 355 -4.44 -2.62 -4.22
N GLU A 356 -5.14 -1.53 -3.95
CA GLU A 356 -6.60 -1.43 -3.95
C GLU A 356 -7.14 -0.96 -5.31
N SER A 357 -6.34 -0.85 -6.37
CA SER A 357 -6.87 -0.49 -7.68
C SER A 357 -7.58 -1.66 -8.38
N VAL A 358 -8.55 -1.34 -9.22
CA VAL A 358 -9.22 -2.26 -10.12
C VAL A 358 -9.22 -1.69 -11.52
N GLU A 359 -8.95 -2.55 -12.52
CA GLU A 359 -9.11 -2.23 -13.93
C GLU A 359 -10.61 -2.11 -14.23
N LEU A 360 -11.03 -0.97 -14.77
CA LEU A 360 -12.38 -0.75 -15.24
C LEU A 360 -12.48 -1.31 -16.68
N PRO A 361 -13.20 -2.42 -16.91
CA PRO A 361 -13.41 -2.92 -18.26
C PRO A 361 -14.34 -1.95 -19.01
N ILE A 362 -13.78 -1.15 -19.90
CA ILE A 362 -14.56 -0.28 -20.79
C ILE A 362 -14.76 -1.03 -22.11
N PRO A 363 -15.99 -1.43 -22.46
CA PRO A 363 -16.24 -2.12 -23.72
C PRO A 363 -15.83 -1.26 -24.92
N GLY A 364 -15.12 -1.85 -25.89
CA GLY A 364 -14.78 -1.20 -27.15
C GLY A 364 -13.50 -0.35 -27.14
N THR A 365 -12.72 -0.36 -26.07
CA THR A 365 -11.40 0.31 -26.02
C THR A 365 -10.30 -0.63 -25.53
N GLU A 366 -9.09 -0.42 -26.05
CA GLU A 366 -7.87 -1.05 -25.52
C GLU A 366 -7.27 -0.26 -24.35
N ALA A 367 -7.76 0.97 -24.12
CA ALA A 367 -7.27 1.82 -23.03
C ALA A 367 -7.73 1.28 -21.68
N LYS A 368 -6.75 1.02 -20.81
CA LYS A 368 -6.98 0.59 -19.44
C LYS A 368 -7.17 1.78 -18.52
N TYR A 369 -8.29 1.80 -17.82
CA TYR A 369 -8.57 2.77 -16.78
C TYR A 369 -8.52 2.07 -15.42
N PHE A 370 -7.89 2.72 -14.45
CA PHE A 370 -7.78 2.18 -13.10
C PHE A 370 -8.50 3.10 -12.12
N VAL A 371 -9.25 2.50 -11.21
CA VAL A 371 -10.00 3.21 -10.17
C VAL A 371 -9.51 2.72 -8.81
N GLY A 372 -9.19 3.64 -7.90
CA GLY A 372 -8.88 3.31 -6.52
C GLY A 372 -10.14 2.98 -5.71
N GLY A 373 -10.04 2.05 -4.76
CA GLY A 373 -11.22 1.58 -4.01
C GLY A 373 -11.84 2.60 -3.05
N ARG A 374 -11.04 3.53 -2.50
CA ARG A 374 -11.51 4.59 -1.59
C ARG A 374 -11.59 5.93 -2.32
N GLY A 375 -12.81 6.41 -2.54
CA GLY A 375 -13.03 7.76 -3.05
C GLY A 375 -12.98 8.81 -1.94
N GLY A 376 -12.44 9.99 -2.23
CA GLY A 376 -12.70 11.21 -1.46
C GLY A 376 -11.87 11.48 -0.20
N SER A 377 -10.92 10.61 0.18
CA SER A 377 -9.97 10.95 1.26
C SER A 377 -8.80 11.77 0.71
N VAL A 378 -8.71 13.04 1.11
CA VAL A 378 -7.53 13.87 0.83
C VAL A 378 -6.33 13.26 1.55
N SER A 379 -5.30 12.89 0.79
CA SER A 379 -4.05 12.33 1.30
C SER A 379 -2.88 13.07 0.67
N ILE A 380 -1.86 13.39 1.48
CA ILE A 380 -0.61 13.97 0.96
C ILE A 380 0.13 13.02 0.00
N TYR A 381 -0.12 11.71 0.14
CA TYR A 381 0.43 10.67 -0.73
C TYR A 381 -0.34 10.51 -2.05
N ALA A 382 -1.52 11.12 -2.16
CA ALA A 382 -2.30 11.12 -3.40
C ALA A 382 -2.10 12.47 -4.12
N PRO A 383 -1.88 12.47 -5.44
CA PRO A 383 -1.83 13.72 -6.18
C PRO A 383 -3.20 14.42 -6.16
N ALA A 384 -3.23 15.75 -6.25
CA ALA A 384 -4.46 16.52 -6.11
C ALA A 384 -5.57 16.10 -7.09
N GLY A 385 -5.22 15.64 -8.30
CA GLY A 385 -6.18 15.12 -9.29
C GLY A 385 -6.88 13.83 -8.88
N LEU A 386 -6.28 13.00 -8.00
CA LEU A 386 -6.87 11.75 -7.52
C LEU A 386 -8.00 12.00 -6.50
N ALA A 387 -8.00 13.15 -5.82
CA ALA A 387 -9.06 13.57 -4.91
C ALA A 387 -10.27 14.19 -5.63
N GLN A 388 -10.16 14.47 -6.94
CA GLN A 388 -11.20 15.14 -7.74
C GLN A 388 -12.03 14.16 -8.57
N VAL A 389 -12.42 13.00 -8.02
CA VAL A 389 -13.54 12.23 -8.60
C VAL A 389 -14.80 13.05 -8.40
N GLY A 390 -15.06 13.96 -9.34
CA GLY A 390 -16.26 14.78 -9.36
C GLY A 390 -17.44 13.93 -9.80
N SER A 391 -18.47 13.86 -8.97
CA SER A 391 -19.76 13.31 -9.35
C SER A 391 -20.80 14.42 -9.35
N GLY A 392 -21.82 14.26 -10.17
CA GLY A 392 -22.88 15.25 -10.24
C GLY A 392 -24.10 14.75 -10.99
N ARG A 393 -25.09 15.64 -11.09
CA ARG A 393 -26.27 15.44 -11.92
C ARG A 393 -26.37 16.53 -12.97
N GLY A 394 -26.90 16.17 -14.12
CA GLY A 394 -27.08 17.10 -15.21
C GLY A 394 -28.13 16.65 -16.21
N TRP A 395 -28.18 17.41 -17.31
CA TRP A 395 -29.00 17.13 -18.47
C TRP A 395 -28.09 16.83 -19.65
N LEU A 396 -28.34 15.73 -20.34
CA LEU A 396 -27.60 15.35 -21.54
C LEU A 396 -28.45 15.67 -22.76
N ARG A 397 -27.92 16.48 -23.68
CA ARG A 397 -28.53 16.70 -24.99
C ARG A 397 -27.69 16.03 -26.07
N LEU A 398 -28.27 15.04 -26.74
CA LEU A 398 -27.61 14.34 -27.84
C LEU A 398 -27.62 15.21 -29.10
N ARG A 399 -26.46 15.35 -29.73
CA ARG A 399 -26.26 16.08 -30.99
C ARG A 399 -26.17 15.13 -32.17
N ASN A 400 -25.46 14.03 -31.98
CA ASN A 400 -25.21 13.07 -33.04
C ASN A 400 -25.07 11.66 -32.47
N VAL A 401 -25.49 10.67 -33.24
CA VAL A 401 -25.31 9.25 -32.93
C VAL A 401 -24.79 8.58 -34.20
N VAL A 402 -23.50 8.29 -34.22
CA VAL A 402 -22.77 7.73 -35.37
C VAL A 402 -22.55 6.25 -35.13
N ALA A 403 -22.84 5.42 -36.13
CA ALA A 403 -22.41 4.02 -36.12
C ALA A 403 -21.01 3.95 -36.73
N GLU A 404 -20.08 3.30 -36.03
CA GLU A 404 -18.75 3.00 -36.57
C GLU A 404 -18.72 1.60 -37.18
N ASP A 405 -17.83 1.40 -38.16
CA ASP A 405 -17.70 0.16 -38.94
C ASP A 405 -17.40 -1.08 -38.08
N ALA A 406 -16.84 -0.87 -36.88
CA ALA A 406 -16.58 -1.92 -35.88
C ALA A 406 -17.84 -2.37 -35.08
N GLY A 407 -19.04 -1.89 -35.44
CA GLY A 407 -20.31 -2.27 -34.83
C GLY A 407 -20.66 -1.54 -33.54
N GLY A 408 -19.86 -0.55 -33.13
CA GLY A 408 -20.13 0.33 -31.98
C GLY A 408 -20.90 1.59 -32.38
N LEU A 409 -21.65 2.16 -31.43
CA LEU A 409 -22.26 3.49 -31.55
C LEU A 409 -21.43 4.52 -30.78
N VAL A 410 -21.18 5.64 -31.43
CA VAL A 410 -20.56 6.83 -30.86
C VAL A 410 -21.62 7.91 -30.71
N ILE A 411 -21.73 8.44 -29.50
CA ILE A 411 -22.67 9.49 -29.12
C ILE A 411 -21.90 10.79 -28.92
N GLU A 412 -22.32 11.84 -29.63
CA GLU A 412 -21.83 13.19 -29.41
C GLU A 412 -22.94 14.02 -28.77
N GLY A 413 -22.61 14.77 -27.73
CA GLY A 413 -23.61 15.52 -26.98
C GLY A 413 -23.03 16.64 -26.15
N THR A 414 -23.93 17.36 -25.48
CA THR A 414 -23.57 18.35 -24.46
C THR A 414 -24.19 17.92 -23.14
N LEU A 415 -23.35 17.76 -22.12
CA LEU A 415 -23.75 17.61 -20.73
C LEU A 415 -23.80 19.00 -20.09
N SER A 416 -24.97 19.40 -19.59
CA SER A 416 -25.16 20.63 -18.82
C SER A 416 -25.34 20.27 -17.35
N THR A 417 -24.56 20.86 -16.46
CA THR A 417 -24.61 20.64 -15.01
C THR A 417 -24.55 21.97 -14.26
N GLN A 418 -25.12 21.99 -13.05
CA GLN A 418 -25.01 23.14 -12.14
C GLN A 418 -23.65 23.17 -11.43
N ASP A 419 -22.98 22.03 -11.34
CA ASP A 419 -21.69 21.89 -10.70
C ASP A 419 -20.57 22.35 -11.65
N ARG A 420 -19.58 23.06 -11.11
CA ARG A 420 -18.42 23.48 -11.91
C ARG A 420 -17.51 22.27 -12.14
N VAL A 421 -17.70 21.62 -13.28
CA VAL A 421 -16.89 20.48 -13.73
C VAL A 421 -15.79 20.98 -14.66
N VAL A 422 -14.53 20.73 -14.29
CA VAL A 422 -13.35 21.01 -15.13
C VAL A 422 -12.59 19.69 -15.32
N PRO A 423 -13.03 18.86 -16.28
CA PRO A 423 -12.38 17.58 -16.54
C PRO A 423 -11.02 17.80 -17.22
N GLY A 424 -10.04 16.98 -16.87
CA GLY A 424 -8.74 16.93 -17.52
C GLY A 424 -8.84 16.43 -18.96
N LYS A 425 -7.80 16.70 -19.75
CA LYS A 425 -7.74 16.34 -21.19
C LYS A 425 -7.96 14.85 -21.46
N ASN A 426 -7.50 14.00 -20.55
CA ASN A 426 -7.55 12.54 -20.67
C ASN A 426 -8.58 11.90 -19.74
N ASP A 427 -9.39 12.71 -19.04
CA ASP A 427 -10.39 12.22 -18.12
C ASP A 427 -11.58 11.66 -18.89
N LEU A 428 -12.19 10.65 -18.29
CA LEU A 428 -13.33 9.94 -18.86
C LEU A 428 -14.57 10.24 -18.02
N LEU A 429 -15.65 10.64 -18.68
CA LEU A 429 -16.96 10.83 -18.07
C LEU A 429 -17.74 9.52 -18.16
N TRP A 430 -18.14 8.99 -17.01
CA TRP A 430 -19.09 7.90 -16.93
C TRP A 430 -20.49 8.46 -16.68
N LEU A 431 -21.36 8.30 -17.67
CA LEU A 431 -22.72 8.83 -17.68
C LEU A 431 -23.72 7.71 -17.46
N ARG A 432 -24.65 7.89 -16.53
CA ARG A 432 -25.72 6.93 -16.23
C ARG A 432 -27.07 7.61 -16.31
N TYR A 433 -27.91 7.15 -17.23
CA TYR A 433 -29.21 7.75 -17.50
C TYR A 433 -30.22 6.71 -17.98
N ASN A 434 -31.50 7.02 -17.84
CA ASN A 434 -32.58 6.15 -18.32
C ASN A 434 -33.05 6.61 -19.70
N LEU A 435 -33.22 5.66 -20.61
CA LEU A 435 -33.80 5.86 -21.93
C LEU A 435 -35.03 4.97 -22.10
N GLY A 436 -36.18 5.50 -21.66
CA GLY A 436 -37.40 4.72 -21.46
C GLY A 436 -37.22 3.76 -20.27
N PRO A 437 -37.51 2.45 -20.41
CA PRO A 437 -37.33 1.46 -19.34
C PRO A 437 -35.87 0.97 -19.17
N THR A 438 -34.96 1.39 -20.05
CA THR A 438 -33.60 0.85 -20.09
C THR A 438 -32.62 1.84 -19.47
N ARG A 439 -31.85 1.39 -18.47
CA ARG A 439 -30.70 2.13 -17.95
C ARG A 439 -29.53 2.00 -18.95
N ILE A 440 -28.89 3.12 -19.25
CA ILE A 440 -27.73 3.22 -20.14
C ILE A 440 -26.55 3.71 -19.32
N ASP A 441 -25.43 3.00 -19.43
CA ASP A 441 -24.13 3.38 -18.88
C ASP A 441 -23.19 3.68 -20.06
N GLN A 442 -22.84 4.96 -20.23
CA GLN A 442 -22.06 5.45 -21.37
C GLN A 442 -20.74 6.07 -20.90
N TYR A 443 -19.64 5.71 -21.55
CA TYR A 443 -18.34 6.32 -21.31
C TYR A 443 -18.01 7.34 -22.41
N ALA A 444 -17.53 8.52 -22.03
CA ALA A 444 -17.22 9.59 -22.95
C ALA A 444 -16.00 10.41 -22.57
N THR A 445 -15.30 10.90 -23.58
CA THR A 445 -14.22 11.87 -23.42
C THR A 445 -14.74 13.29 -23.63
N VAL A 446 -14.03 14.26 -23.07
CA VAL A 446 -14.39 15.68 -23.19
C VAL A 446 -13.74 16.27 -24.43
N ASP A 447 -14.54 16.85 -25.30
CA ASP A 447 -14.02 17.54 -26.47
C ASP A 447 -13.49 18.92 -26.08
N ALA A 448 -12.17 19.02 -25.93
CA ALA A 448 -11.47 20.24 -25.57
C ALA A 448 -11.50 21.34 -26.66
N ARG A 449 -12.04 21.07 -27.86
CA ARG A 449 -11.96 21.99 -29.02
C ARG A 449 -13.05 23.05 -29.08
N GLY A 450 -13.85 23.26 -28.03
CA GLY A 450 -14.91 24.27 -28.02
C GLY A 450 -14.95 25.13 -26.76
N SER A 451 -14.93 26.46 -26.92
CA SER A 451 -15.33 27.37 -25.84
C SER A 451 -16.80 27.16 -25.50
N MET A 452 -17.12 26.87 -24.24
CA MET A 452 -18.48 26.66 -23.76
C MET A 452 -18.80 27.57 -22.58
N ALA A 453 -20.11 27.73 -22.32
CA ALA A 453 -20.56 28.39 -21.12
C ALA A 453 -20.12 27.59 -19.87
N PRO A 454 -19.86 28.26 -18.74
CA PRO A 454 -19.60 27.59 -17.47
C PRO A 454 -20.74 26.58 -17.15
N GLY A 455 -20.38 25.34 -16.82
CA GLY A 455 -21.35 24.26 -16.53
C GLY A 455 -21.79 23.44 -17.74
N GLU A 456 -21.31 23.75 -18.96
CA GLU A 456 -21.54 22.92 -20.14
C GLU A 456 -20.27 22.21 -20.59
N VAL A 457 -20.39 20.90 -20.86
CA VAL A 457 -19.30 20.04 -21.30
C VAL A 457 -19.73 19.29 -22.56
N ARG A 458 -18.99 19.47 -23.65
CA ARG A 458 -19.13 18.71 -24.89
C ARG A 458 -18.45 17.38 -24.70
N ILE A 459 -19.17 16.33 -25.05
CA ILE A 459 -18.72 14.97 -24.87
C ILE A 459 -18.77 14.25 -26.21
N ARG A 460 -17.82 13.33 -26.37
CA ARG A 460 -17.84 12.32 -27.41
C ARG A 460 -17.60 10.97 -26.77
N SER A 461 -18.56 10.08 -26.98
CA SER A 461 -18.52 8.76 -26.37
C SER A 461 -17.47 7.86 -27.01
N ILE A 462 -17.00 6.90 -26.23
CA ILE A 462 -16.24 5.76 -26.77
C ILE A 462 -17.24 4.87 -27.55
N PRO A 463 -16.85 4.23 -28.66
CA PRO A 463 -17.71 3.30 -29.39
C PRO A 463 -18.19 2.17 -28.47
N GLN A 464 -19.51 2.05 -28.29
CA GLN A 464 -20.12 0.99 -27.47
C GLN A 464 -21.19 0.23 -28.22
N GLN A 465 -21.27 -1.08 -27.98
CA GLN A 465 -22.29 -1.92 -28.58
C GLN A 465 -23.58 -1.86 -27.75
N PHE A 466 -24.69 -1.55 -28.42
CA PHE A 466 -26.02 -1.54 -27.83
C PHE A 466 -26.96 -2.42 -28.64
N GLY A 467 -27.99 -2.97 -27.99
CA GLY A 467 -29.07 -3.66 -28.69
C GLY A 467 -29.77 -2.74 -29.71
N THR A 468 -30.33 -3.32 -30.77
CA THR A 468 -30.99 -2.58 -31.87
C THR A 468 -32.08 -1.62 -31.39
N ASP A 469 -32.80 -2.01 -30.33
CA ASP A 469 -33.87 -1.19 -29.75
C ASP A 469 -33.31 0.06 -29.06
N VAL A 470 -32.21 -0.09 -28.32
CA VAL A 470 -31.52 1.02 -27.65
C VAL A 470 -30.91 1.97 -28.67
N ALA A 471 -30.26 1.42 -29.71
CA ALA A 471 -29.73 2.19 -30.82
C ALA A 471 -30.80 3.07 -31.49
N THR A 472 -31.98 2.51 -31.72
CA THR A 472 -33.11 3.21 -32.33
C THR A 472 -33.64 4.32 -31.41
N ARG A 473 -33.77 4.05 -30.10
CA ARG A 473 -34.19 5.06 -29.12
C ARG A 473 -33.17 6.19 -28.98
N LEU A 474 -31.87 5.89 -29.01
CA LEU A 474 -30.81 6.91 -28.96
C LEU A 474 -30.88 7.85 -30.15
N LYS A 475 -31.09 7.31 -31.36
CA LYS A 475 -31.33 8.11 -32.57
C LYS A 475 -32.62 8.93 -32.47
N GLY A 476 -33.68 8.37 -31.90
CA GLY A 476 -34.94 9.10 -31.66
C GLY A 476 -34.84 10.20 -30.59
N ALA A 477 -33.86 10.12 -29.69
CA ALA A 477 -33.63 11.09 -28.62
C ALA A 477 -32.73 12.28 -29.04
N LEU A 478 -32.30 12.33 -30.31
CA LEU A 478 -31.50 13.45 -30.83
C LEU A 478 -32.23 14.79 -30.61
N GLY A 479 -31.53 15.76 -30.00
CA GLY A 479 -32.04 17.08 -29.68
C GLY A 479 -32.91 17.18 -28.42
N VAL A 480 -33.43 16.06 -27.89
CA VAL A 480 -34.25 16.02 -26.67
C VAL A 480 -33.33 16.03 -25.44
N PRO A 481 -33.57 16.91 -24.44
CA PRO A 481 -32.82 16.86 -23.19
C PRO A 481 -33.20 15.61 -22.37
N ILE A 482 -32.23 14.76 -22.08
CA ILE A 482 -32.36 13.63 -21.17
C ILE A 482 -32.08 14.17 -19.75
N PRO A 483 -33.09 14.20 -18.85
CA PRO A 483 -32.92 14.70 -17.50
C PRO A 483 -32.26 13.64 -16.59
N GLU A 484 -31.83 14.09 -15.41
CA GLU A 484 -31.32 13.24 -14.32
C GLU A 484 -30.16 12.32 -14.72
N VAL A 485 -29.30 12.79 -15.63
CA VAL A 485 -28.06 12.08 -15.97
C VAL A 485 -27.12 12.20 -14.79
N ASN A 486 -26.83 11.09 -14.12
CA ASN A 486 -25.77 11.03 -13.15
C ASN A 486 -24.45 10.88 -13.91
N PHE A 487 -23.43 11.65 -13.54
CA PHE A 487 -22.12 11.52 -14.13
C PHE A 487 -21.04 11.42 -13.06
N GLU A 488 -19.95 10.75 -13.40
CA GLU A 488 -18.72 10.68 -12.62
C GLU A 488 -17.52 10.95 -13.53
N ILE A 489 -16.56 11.75 -13.05
CA ILE A 489 -15.28 12.01 -13.72
C ILE A 489 -14.29 10.95 -13.23
N LEU A 490 -13.78 10.16 -14.18
CA LEU A 490 -12.78 9.14 -13.97
C LEU A 490 -11.45 9.65 -14.53
N PRO A 491 -10.55 10.15 -13.68
CA PRO A 491 -9.23 10.59 -14.13
C PRO A 491 -8.44 9.42 -14.70
N LEU A 492 -7.59 9.69 -15.70
CA LEU A 492 -6.64 8.68 -16.20
C LEU A 492 -5.51 8.50 -15.18
N LEU A 493 -5.66 7.52 -14.30
CA LEU A 493 -4.70 7.20 -13.25
C LEU A 493 -3.95 5.92 -13.57
N SER A 494 -2.66 5.90 -13.25
CA SER A 494 -1.77 4.76 -13.45
C SER A 494 -0.62 4.78 -12.42
N SER A 495 0.40 3.93 -12.61
CA SER A 495 1.57 3.82 -11.72
C SER A 495 2.38 5.09 -11.47
N PRO A 496 2.33 6.17 -12.29
CA PRO A 496 2.91 7.45 -11.91
C PRO A 496 2.29 8.07 -10.64
N CYS A 497 1.05 7.73 -10.28
CA CYS A 497 0.47 8.10 -8.98
C CYS A 497 1.21 7.42 -7.82
N ASP A 498 1.57 6.15 -7.99
CA ASP A 498 2.32 5.38 -7.00
C ASP A 498 3.77 5.91 -6.90
N LEU A 499 4.36 6.34 -8.02
CA LEU A 499 5.67 6.99 -8.04
C LEU A 499 5.65 8.31 -7.25
N TYR A 500 4.61 9.13 -7.42
CA TYR A 500 4.39 10.33 -6.61
C TYR A 500 4.32 9.98 -5.11
N ALA A 501 3.53 8.97 -4.73
CA ALA A 501 3.41 8.54 -3.34
C ALA A 501 4.76 8.08 -2.74
N LEU A 502 5.57 7.38 -3.54
CA LEU A 502 6.94 6.99 -3.16
C LEU A 502 7.88 8.20 -3.03
N GLY A 503 7.71 9.24 -3.85
CA GLY A 503 8.40 10.52 -3.69
C GLY A 503 8.08 11.20 -2.36
N VAL A 504 6.79 11.26 -2.00
CA VAL A 504 6.36 11.78 -0.68
C VAL A 504 6.92 10.95 0.46
N LEU A 505 6.96 9.62 0.32
CA LEU A 505 7.54 8.71 1.30
C LEU A 505 9.06 8.92 1.45
N ALA A 506 9.77 9.18 0.35
CA ALA A 506 11.19 9.49 0.39
C ALA A 506 11.46 10.83 1.08
N THR A 507 10.64 11.87 0.82
CA THR A 507 10.66 13.14 1.57
C THR A 507 10.43 12.89 3.07
N ARG A 508 9.44 12.07 3.44
CA ARG A 508 9.16 11.70 4.83
C ARG A 508 10.35 11.00 5.49
N ALA A 509 11.02 10.11 4.75
CA ALA A 509 12.12 9.34 5.29
C ALA A 509 13.40 10.16 5.48
N LEU A 510 13.69 11.02 4.51
CA LEU A 510 15.01 11.65 4.37
C LEU A 510 15.05 13.11 4.83
N LEU A 511 13.93 13.83 4.85
CA LEU A 511 13.90 15.27 5.08
C LEU A 511 13.14 15.69 6.34
N VAL A 512 12.20 14.88 6.84
CA VAL A 512 11.40 15.23 8.02
C VAL A 512 12.20 15.17 9.32
N THR A 513 12.01 16.17 10.16
CA THR A 513 12.61 16.27 11.51
C THR A 513 11.56 16.72 12.54
N LYS A 514 11.94 16.74 13.83
CA LYS A 514 11.07 17.25 14.91
C LYS A 514 10.60 18.70 14.67
N GLY A 515 11.41 19.53 14.02
CA GLY A 515 11.09 20.93 13.72
C GLY A 515 10.48 21.17 12.33
N MET A 516 10.49 20.16 11.46
CA MET A 516 10.04 20.27 10.07
C MET A 516 9.12 19.10 9.72
N PRO A 517 7.79 19.24 9.92
CA PRO A 517 6.85 18.18 9.61
C PRO A 517 6.73 17.98 8.09
N LEU A 518 6.17 16.83 7.68
CA LEU A 518 6.08 16.42 6.27
C LEU A 518 5.50 17.49 5.33
N PRO A 519 4.39 18.19 5.65
CA PRO A 519 3.85 19.21 4.74
C PRO A 519 4.83 20.35 4.47
N VAL A 520 5.61 20.76 5.48
CA VAL A 520 6.62 21.81 5.35
C VAL A 520 7.81 21.31 4.54
N ALA A 521 8.31 20.11 4.84
CA ALA A 521 9.41 19.50 4.07
C ALA A 521 9.04 19.35 2.59
N LEU A 522 7.79 18.97 2.30
CA LEU A 522 7.28 18.82 0.95
C LEU A 522 7.17 20.18 0.25
N ASP A 523 6.63 21.20 0.90
CA ASP A 523 6.53 22.55 0.33
C ASP A 523 7.91 23.13 -0.03
N GLU A 524 8.89 22.99 0.87
CA GLU A 524 10.28 23.41 0.64
C GLU A 524 10.91 22.66 -0.53
N LEU A 525 10.72 21.33 -0.61
CA LEU A 525 11.22 20.52 -1.72
C LEU A 525 10.57 20.91 -3.05
N MET A 526 9.25 21.15 -3.08
CA MET A 526 8.52 21.55 -4.27
C MET A 526 8.92 22.96 -4.73
N SER A 527 9.21 23.86 -3.78
CA SER A 527 9.74 25.20 -4.05
C SER A 527 11.13 25.14 -4.69
N LEU A 528 12.04 24.32 -4.14
CA LEU A 528 13.35 24.07 -4.74
C LEU A 528 13.21 23.47 -6.15
N ALA A 529 12.35 22.47 -6.32
CA ALA A 529 12.11 21.82 -7.59
C ALA A 529 11.59 22.79 -8.66
N GLY A 530 10.64 23.65 -8.30
CA GLY A 530 10.12 24.70 -9.19
C GLY A 530 11.21 25.70 -9.61
N LYS A 531 12.10 26.08 -8.68
CA LYS A 531 13.23 26.94 -8.99
C LYS A 531 14.19 26.30 -10.00
N VAL A 532 14.66 25.08 -9.74
CA VAL A 532 15.62 24.41 -10.65
C VAL A 532 14.99 24.02 -11.98
N ALA A 533 13.68 23.79 -12.02
CA ALA A 533 12.95 23.58 -13.28
C ALA A 533 12.88 24.86 -14.12
N GLY A 534 12.69 26.03 -13.49
CA GLY A 534 12.70 27.33 -14.18
C GLY A 534 14.06 27.73 -14.74
N GLU A 535 15.15 27.23 -14.16
CA GLU A 535 16.53 27.44 -14.61
C GLU A 535 17.01 26.41 -15.65
N ALA A 536 16.14 25.49 -16.10
CA ALA A 536 16.53 24.40 -16.98
C ALA A 536 17.01 24.90 -18.36
N ALA A 537 18.31 24.81 -18.61
CA ALA A 537 18.91 24.95 -19.93
C ALA A 537 18.99 23.57 -20.62
N GLU A 538 18.99 23.56 -21.95
CA GLU A 538 19.07 22.32 -22.74
C GLU A 538 20.35 21.52 -22.42
N GLY A 539 20.18 20.27 -21.98
CA GLY A 539 21.28 19.34 -21.70
C GLY A 539 21.96 19.49 -20.33
N GLU A 540 21.51 20.40 -19.46
CA GLU A 540 22.07 20.51 -18.10
C GLU A 540 21.43 19.53 -17.11
N GLU A 541 22.25 18.64 -16.56
CA GLU A 541 21.86 17.65 -15.56
C GLU A 541 21.28 18.29 -14.29
N LEU A 542 20.20 17.70 -13.75
CA LEU A 542 19.50 18.21 -12.57
C LEU A 542 20.41 18.41 -11.34
N TRP A 543 21.36 17.51 -11.11
CA TRP A 543 22.24 17.59 -9.94
C TRP A 543 23.15 18.83 -9.99
N VAL A 544 23.57 19.28 -11.18
CA VAL A 544 24.38 20.50 -11.36
C VAL A 544 23.57 21.74 -10.99
N ARG A 545 22.30 21.78 -11.43
CA ARG A 545 21.36 22.86 -11.07
C ARG A 545 21.09 22.89 -9.57
N LEU A 546 20.97 21.73 -8.93
CA LEU A 546 20.83 21.63 -7.48
C LEU A 546 22.08 22.13 -6.75
N GLU A 547 23.29 21.72 -7.15
CA GLU A 547 24.53 22.23 -6.55
C GLU A 547 24.62 23.76 -6.65
N ARG A 548 24.27 24.33 -7.80
CA ARG A 548 24.19 25.79 -7.99
C ARG A 548 23.15 26.42 -7.07
N ALA A 549 21.97 25.84 -6.94
CA ALA A 549 20.92 26.35 -6.06
C ALA A 549 21.36 26.38 -4.58
N PHE A 550 21.99 25.31 -4.10
CA PHE A 550 22.53 25.22 -2.74
C PHE A 550 23.69 26.20 -2.50
N ALA A 551 24.54 26.43 -3.51
CA ALA A 551 25.63 27.40 -3.41
C ALA A 551 25.12 28.86 -3.41
N ASN A 552 24.09 29.16 -4.19
CA ASN A 552 23.55 30.52 -4.33
C ASN A 552 22.66 30.93 -3.16
N GLU A 553 21.91 29.99 -2.56
CA GLU A 553 20.96 30.26 -1.48
C GLU A 553 21.16 29.33 -0.29
N LYS A 554 21.74 29.87 0.79
CA LYS A 554 22.05 29.14 2.03
C LYS A 554 20.84 28.46 2.67
N ARG A 555 19.63 29.04 2.49
CA ARG A 555 18.36 28.48 2.98
C ARG A 555 18.20 27.00 2.59
N TRP A 556 18.56 26.62 1.35
CA TRP A 556 18.41 25.23 0.91
C TRP A 556 19.32 24.28 1.68
N GLY A 557 20.55 24.70 1.95
CA GLY A 557 21.46 23.97 2.83
C GLY A 557 20.94 23.83 4.26
N GLU A 558 20.35 24.89 4.81
CA GLU A 558 19.82 24.90 6.18
C GLU A 558 18.56 24.04 6.37
N VAL A 559 17.66 24.04 5.38
CA VAL A 559 16.35 23.37 5.46
C VAL A 559 16.38 21.96 4.87
N LEU A 560 17.06 21.78 3.73
CA LEU A 560 17.08 20.54 2.96
C LEU A 560 18.49 19.92 2.89
N GLY A 561 19.40 20.31 3.79
CA GLY A 561 20.74 19.73 3.87
C GLY A 561 20.79 18.38 4.61
N PRO A 562 21.91 17.64 4.52
CA PRO A 562 22.03 16.30 5.09
C PRO A 562 21.92 16.23 6.61
N GLN A 563 22.09 17.34 7.34
CA GLN A 563 21.95 17.42 8.80
C GLN A 563 20.58 16.93 9.29
N VAL A 564 19.55 16.96 8.44
CA VAL A 564 18.19 16.52 8.78
C VAL A 564 18.06 14.99 8.88
N LEU A 565 19.05 14.23 8.39
CA LEU A 565 18.99 12.77 8.35
C LEU A 565 19.00 12.14 9.74
N ALA A 566 19.72 12.74 10.68
CA ALA A 566 19.85 12.25 12.05
C ALA A 566 20.05 13.39 13.05
N ALA A 567 19.48 13.24 14.26
CA ALA A 567 19.61 14.14 15.40
C ALA A 567 21.03 14.10 16.00
N THR A 568 22.00 14.63 15.24
CA THR A 568 23.43 14.65 15.54
C THR A 568 23.89 15.98 16.16
N GLY A 569 23.09 17.04 16.01
CA GLY A 569 23.43 18.40 16.41
C GLY A 569 24.37 19.12 15.44
N MET A 570 24.69 18.51 14.29
CA MET A 570 25.53 19.12 13.26
C MET A 570 24.83 20.27 12.55
N SER A 571 25.60 21.29 12.21
CA SER A 571 25.20 22.33 11.25
C SER A 571 25.17 21.79 9.82
N ALA A 572 24.55 22.53 8.91
CA ALA A 572 24.48 22.16 7.49
C ALA A 572 25.87 22.02 6.84
N ASP A 573 26.78 22.94 7.13
CA ASP A 573 28.14 22.94 6.58
C ASP A 573 28.95 21.74 7.10
N GLU A 574 28.85 21.42 8.39
CA GLU A 574 29.50 20.23 8.98
C GLU A 574 28.96 18.94 8.36
N ALA A 575 27.64 18.84 8.19
CA ALA A 575 27.00 17.67 7.61
C ALA A 575 27.37 17.48 6.12
N LEU A 576 27.48 18.56 5.35
CA LEU A 576 27.99 18.54 3.96
C LEU A 576 29.49 18.22 3.87
N GLY A 577 30.25 18.46 4.95
CA GLY A 577 31.62 17.98 5.08
C GLY A 577 31.72 16.46 5.27
N VAL A 578 30.66 15.83 5.81
CA VAL A 578 30.59 14.38 6.05
C VAL A 578 29.96 13.64 4.85
N ILE A 579 28.86 14.16 4.32
CA ILE A 579 28.16 13.60 3.16
C ILE A 579 28.49 14.47 1.95
N PRO A 580 29.21 13.92 0.94
CA PRO A 580 29.62 14.69 -0.22
C PRO A 580 28.44 15.39 -0.90
N PRO A 581 28.57 16.68 -1.30
CA PRO A 581 27.48 17.43 -1.93
C PRO A 581 26.86 16.74 -3.13
N ARG A 582 27.67 16.06 -3.95
CA ARG A 582 27.20 15.28 -5.11
C ARG A 582 26.32 14.09 -4.71
N LEU A 583 26.63 13.44 -3.59
CA LEU A 583 25.80 12.35 -3.07
C LEU A 583 24.46 12.90 -2.58
N TRP A 584 24.49 14.01 -1.82
CA TRP A 584 23.28 14.62 -1.27
C TRP A 584 22.36 15.20 -2.35
N THR A 585 22.90 15.96 -3.29
CA THR A 585 22.13 16.49 -4.43
C THR A 585 21.59 15.37 -5.31
N GLY A 586 22.29 14.23 -5.42
CA GLY A 586 21.78 13.02 -6.04
C GLY A 586 20.54 12.45 -5.32
N VAL A 587 20.53 12.45 -3.98
CA VAL A 587 19.35 12.07 -3.18
C VAL A 587 18.17 13.01 -3.49
N ILE A 588 18.38 14.33 -3.42
CA ILE A 588 17.33 15.31 -3.69
C ILE A 588 16.82 15.18 -5.14
N ALA A 589 17.70 14.99 -6.11
CA ALA A 589 17.34 14.77 -7.51
C ALA A 589 16.46 13.53 -7.68
N ALA A 590 16.82 12.41 -7.04
CA ALA A 590 16.02 11.18 -7.09
C ALA A 590 14.59 11.39 -6.58
N ILE A 591 14.42 12.17 -5.50
CA ILE A 591 13.09 12.51 -4.95
C ILE A 591 12.33 13.44 -5.90
N ILE A 592 12.95 14.52 -6.41
CA ILE A 592 12.31 15.49 -7.32
C ILE A 592 11.74 14.78 -8.57
N ARG A 593 12.49 13.83 -9.13
CA ARG A 593 12.10 13.07 -10.32
C ARG A 593 10.84 12.22 -10.14
N CYS A 594 10.44 11.93 -8.90
CA CYS A 594 9.20 11.20 -8.59
C CYS A 594 7.93 12.05 -8.75
N PHE A 595 8.04 13.37 -8.71
CA PHE A 595 6.89 14.26 -8.80
C PHE A 595 6.50 14.51 -10.26
N THR A 596 5.51 13.75 -10.70
CA THR A 596 4.92 13.79 -12.04
C THR A 596 4.55 15.22 -12.48
N GLY A 597 5.00 15.62 -13.66
CA GLY A 597 4.66 16.91 -14.27
C GLY A 597 5.29 18.15 -13.62
N LEU A 598 6.20 18.00 -12.65
CA LEU A 598 6.80 19.14 -11.92
C LEU A 598 7.82 19.93 -12.75
N GLY A 599 8.43 19.31 -13.77
CA GLY A 599 9.44 19.94 -14.61
C GLY A 599 9.99 18.98 -15.67
N PRO A 600 10.99 19.40 -16.47
CA PRO A 600 11.56 18.57 -17.54
C PRO A 600 12.26 17.30 -17.03
N ASP A 601 12.67 17.30 -15.75
CA ASP A 601 13.34 16.17 -15.12
C ASP A 601 12.38 15.13 -14.53
N ALA A 602 11.07 15.42 -14.45
CA ALA A 602 10.09 14.47 -13.94
C ALA A 602 10.08 13.20 -14.81
N ARG A 603 10.03 12.02 -14.20
CA ARG A 603 10.04 10.74 -14.94
C ARG A 603 8.79 10.55 -15.79
N CYS A 604 7.68 11.11 -15.33
CA CYS A 604 6.38 11.00 -15.98
C CYS A 604 5.82 12.41 -16.21
N LYS A 605 5.24 12.62 -17.39
CA LYS A 605 4.63 13.90 -17.77
C LYS A 605 3.27 14.09 -17.13
N ASP A 606 2.49 13.02 -17.05
CA ASP A 606 1.16 13.00 -16.46
C ASP A 606 0.92 11.69 -15.68
N TYR A 607 -0.21 11.63 -14.97
CA TYR A 607 -0.53 10.50 -14.09
C TYR A 607 -0.97 9.22 -14.82
N GLY A 608 -1.21 9.31 -16.13
CA GLY A 608 -1.50 8.19 -17.03
C GLY A 608 -0.28 7.72 -17.83
N ASP A 609 0.86 8.41 -17.73
CA ASP A 609 2.09 8.19 -18.51
C ASP A 609 2.86 6.92 -18.06
N ALA A 610 2.21 5.77 -18.23
CA ALA A 610 2.82 4.46 -18.03
C ALA A 610 2.89 3.69 -19.36
N PRO A 611 4.00 2.97 -19.62
CA PRO A 611 4.10 2.13 -20.81
C PRO A 611 3.02 1.05 -20.84
N SER A 612 2.39 0.84 -22.00
CA SER A 612 1.41 -0.23 -22.19
C SER A 612 2.03 -1.60 -21.89
N GLY A 613 1.36 -2.41 -21.05
CA GLY A 613 1.87 -3.71 -20.57
C GLY A 613 3.13 -3.63 -19.69
N GLY A 614 3.52 -2.42 -19.26
CA GLY A 614 4.77 -2.17 -18.55
C GLY A 614 4.61 -1.21 -17.39
N LEU A 615 3.48 -1.26 -16.67
CA LEU A 615 3.16 -0.32 -15.58
C LEU A 615 4.27 -0.22 -14.52
N HIS A 616 4.90 -1.35 -14.20
CA HIS A 616 5.99 -1.44 -13.24
C HIS A 616 7.29 -0.74 -13.68
N LYS A 617 7.49 -0.48 -14.98
CA LYS A 617 8.72 0.14 -15.49
C LYS A 617 8.88 1.60 -15.08
N VAL A 618 7.79 2.25 -14.69
CA VAL A 618 7.79 3.61 -14.12
C VAL A 618 8.73 3.72 -12.91
N PHE A 619 8.93 2.62 -12.17
CA PHE A 619 9.76 2.60 -10.97
C PHE A 619 11.24 2.28 -11.24
N ASP A 620 11.60 1.77 -12.42
CA ASP A 620 12.96 1.30 -12.74
C ASP A 620 13.99 2.40 -12.49
N GLY A 621 13.72 3.60 -13.01
CA GLY A 621 14.66 4.70 -12.87
C GLY A 621 14.86 5.18 -11.43
N LEU A 622 13.82 5.12 -10.58
CA LEU A 622 13.97 5.44 -9.16
C LEU A 622 14.81 4.36 -8.44
N LEU A 623 14.63 3.09 -8.79
CA LEU A 623 15.46 2.01 -8.24
C LEU A 623 16.92 2.16 -8.66
N ASP A 624 17.18 2.50 -9.93
CA ASP A 624 18.52 2.74 -10.43
C ASP A 624 19.21 3.88 -9.66
N ASP A 625 18.50 5.01 -9.45
CA ASP A 625 18.97 6.12 -8.62
C ASP A 625 19.29 5.64 -7.19
N LEU A 626 18.36 4.94 -6.54
CA LEU A 626 18.53 4.47 -5.16
C LEU A 626 19.69 3.46 -5.03
N TYR A 627 19.86 2.54 -5.98
CA TYR A 627 20.97 1.60 -5.96
C TYR A 627 22.31 2.27 -6.21
N ALA A 628 22.38 3.24 -7.13
CA ALA A 628 23.58 4.04 -7.34
C ALA A 628 23.95 4.83 -6.06
N LEU A 629 22.97 5.44 -5.40
CA LEU A 629 23.15 6.15 -4.14
C LEU A 629 23.59 5.21 -3.00
N LEU A 630 23.03 4.00 -2.92
CA LEU A 630 23.45 2.98 -1.94
C LEU A 630 24.89 2.54 -2.16
N VAL A 631 25.32 2.32 -3.40
CA VAL A 631 26.70 1.98 -3.75
C VAL A 631 27.65 3.12 -3.36
N ALA A 632 27.31 4.36 -3.70
CA ALA A 632 28.10 5.54 -3.33
C ALA A 632 28.12 5.77 -1.80
N CYS A 633 27.04 5.46 -1.10
CA CYS A 633 27.00 5.54 0.36
C CYS A 633 27.87 4.46 1.02
N ARG A 634 27.94 3.23 0.46
CA ARG A 634 28.79 2.15 0.98
C ARG A 634 30.28 2.51 0.99
N THR A 635 30.76 3.31 0.04
CA THR A 635 32.18 3.74 0.03
C THR A 635 32.53 4.69 1.17
N LEU A 636 31.53 5.38 1.74
CA LEU A 636 31.70 6.19 2.96
C LEU A 636 31.76 5.31 4.22
N ILE A 637 31.21 4.10 4.14
CA ILE A 637 31.08 3.20 5.28
C ILE A 637 32.26 2.23 5.35
N VAL A 638 32.47 1.46 4.29
CA VAL A 638 33.63 0.60 4.19
C VAL A 638 34.68 1.37 3.40
N SER A 639 35.53 2.10 4.10
CA SER A 639 36.57 2.86 3.42
C SER A 639 37.52 1.88 2.72
N ASP A 640 37.75 2.11 1.42
CA ASP A 640 38.55 1.24 0.56
C ASP A 640 39.91 0.99 1.24
N TYR A 641 40.17 -0.26 1.61
CA TYR A 641 41.39 -0.64 2.31
C TYR A 641 42.64 -0.20 1.55
N ARG A 642 42.60 -0.22 0.22
CA ARG A 642 43.71 0.16 -0.64
C ARG A 642 43.92 1.67 -0.61
N LEU A 643 42.85 2.45 -0.78
CA LEU A 643 42.90 3.92 -0.68
C LEU A 643 43.37 4.37 0.71
N ASN A 644 42.86 3.74 1.77
CA ASN A 644 43.29 4.01 3.14
C ASN A 644 44.74 3.61 3.40
N SER A 645 45.23 2.54 2.76
CA SER A 645 46.63 2.14 2.88
C SER A 645 47.57 3.14 2.21
N GLU A 646 47.17 3.69 1.05
CA GLU A 646 47.90 4.74 0.34
C GLU A 646 47.89 6.06 1.12
N VAL A 647 46.73 6.49 1.63
CA VAL A 647 46.63 7.68 2.47
C VAL A 647 47.41 7.54 3.77
N ARG A 648 47.36 6.37 4.43
CA ARG A 648 48.19 6.10 5.61
C ARG A 648 49.68 6.15 5.29
N LEU A 649 50.08 5.68 4.11
CA LEU A 649 51.47 5.73 3.66
C LEU A 649 51.92 7.18 3.45
N VAL A 650 51.12 8.00 2.76
CA VAL A 650 51.37 9.44 2.56
C VAL A 650 51.40 10.20 3.88
N VAL A 651 50.45 9.97 4.79
CA VAL A 651 50.45 10.61 6.12
C VAL A 651 51.68 10.21 6.93
N ARG A 652 52.10 8.95 6.84
CA ARG A 652 53.31 8.46 7.51
C ARG A 652 54.56 9.10 6.94
N GLU A 653 54.65 9.25 5.62
CA GLU A 653 55.75 9.95 4.94
C GLU A 653 55.79 11.44 5.35
N CYS A 654 54.64 12.12 5.40
CA CYS A 654 54.55 13.50 5.88
C CYS A 654 54.97 13.63 7.34
N MET A 655 54.59 12.69 8.22
CA MET A 655 54.99 12.68 9.62
C MET A 655 56.47 12.36 9.85
N VAL A 656 57.07 11.56 8.97
CA VAL A 656 58.52 11.30 8.97
C VAL A 656 59.28 12.51 8.45
N ALA A 657 58.77 13.20 7.42
CA ALA A 657 59.37 14.42 6.88
C ALA A 657 59.24 15.64 7.81
N ALA A 658 58.25 15.64 8.73
CA ALA A 658 58.04 16.68 9.73
C ALA A 658 58.86 16.48 11.03
N ARG A 659 59.59 15.36 11.14
CA ARG A 659 60.58 15.10 12.21
C ARG A 659 61.98 15.31 11.67
#